data_AF-A0A6B9TCT1-F1
#
_entry.id   AF-A0A6B9TCT1-F1
#
_cell.length_a   1.000
_cell.length_b   1.000
_cell.length_c   1.000
_cell.angle_alpha   90.00
_cell.angle_beta   90.00
_cell.angle_gamma   90.00
#
_symmetry.space_group_name_H-M   'P 1'
#
loop_
_entity.id
_entity.type
_entity.pdbx_description
1 polymer ?
#
loop_
_entity_poly.entity_id
_entity_poly.type
_entity_poly.pdbx_seq_one_letter_code
_entity_poly.pdbx_strand_id
1 'polypeptide(L)'
;MNSITKAIALLVVLLTATAGVAMMADSSDAAPADIQEPVPASNPEAGTAIAKVDGTPYTDFEVAVDAAISSNKTLTLLNDYQITNLNLDAESVTIDLNTKILSFERIKLINASSLTFENGTLNGLYIGAANEASIAVNTGCSVTLNDVNYYTKATGLFPSGDAASVTVKNGSVVHAVGFCIGTNAGSSSNYYVDIKISDSGIYADSDSSAAGTAVFYNVPGSLTITDSTVQGYFHGVIVRGGTAVISGSTITNTMNLSGWETYYDSEPWGTGNSIKLGALVLGNRDNASYNYPTDVTLIDTDVISDGTYGANYSAVYMWANPDPENGVNLVYDSACTFSNLNSTTNDLFFYGNNGANITAGLAVAQAGDRIYNSLQAAIDDDNEEITLVGDTKENVVVDGQTVTLDLNGKTVTNVDDHTITVKSGELTVKGKGTVQNLTHQKAALAAYPGTKVTLNGGTFDRTNETGTGPDTSGNNSWYTIKNHGDMTIDGATVRNGGGFSSCINNGWYSGSAQGTPGNNDLAVYAGTNAKLTIVSGKIDGGLNAVKNDDYGELLVQGGELTNSVQATILNWNIATIEKGTFSATSDAKAVILNGKIDGTMDKGQLTISDGTFSGPVGIQMMSGGVGIGDVTITGGTFNISSDNIIDPLTGTETNVQVSGGSFSDDSVLAYLVEGKGLVENGTMFDVVDVHTVTYTFNDTTYIEKVISGQTATQNTIPALPTLPEGCEYDFGEWDKTAPVTEDVSVSVKAEITSLTVAIGTSTVDGVTTLTATVDSTASGTPAYTWSSGEATESITPSVGGTYDVTVTLTVTSGDVTVTGKANASVTYTPSESGSTTTTTTNPDGSTTTVETDSDGSVTETTTKTETTETGNEITTVTTTGSDPSGSQTTSSTEVTIEAASGTSGSVSLPEEDVNSVIESIASAGTTTNTISVNIGENDTVTMGSAAISAIAESNAVLEISNENATVVADGDVIETLSTGDVSITVGSATHDNLNESQQQSVPENSTIVELSATVGTSPVHDLNGTVEVTMTYTLPSGIDADDVIVFYVDDDGALHQMRTVYAEGILTFYTTHFSYYFVGDRSMIPSVDPEPSPGEDDQPVVVPPVDDDDDYVPLPPIVDTDGSGSSGGDDTVKIVACAAAAVVAALMAAFLIISRRD
;
A
#
# COMPACT_ATOMS: atom_id res chain seq x y z
N MET A 1 -11.39 7.38 30.93
CA MET A 1 -10.62 6.33 31.64
C MET A 1 -9.47 5.71 30.83
N ASN A 2 -9.27 6.05 29.54
CA ASN A 2 -8.27 5.40 28.68
C ASN A 2 -6.87 6.08 28.64
N SER A 3 -6.73 7.28 29.21
CA SER A 3 -5.50 8.08 29.19
C SER A 3 -4.53 7.73 30.33
N ILE A 4 -5.04 7.24 31.46
CA ILE A 4 -4.21 6.83 32.62
C ILE A 4 -3.49 5.50 32.32
N THR A 5 -4.13 4.56 31.63
CA THR A 5 -3.52 3.27 31.25
C THR A 5 -2.42 3.44 30.21
N LYS A 6 -2.59 4.37 29.26
CA LYS A 6 -1.54 4.74 28.28
C LYS A 6 -0.37 5.47 28.94
N ALA A 7 -0.64 6.32 29.94
CA ALA A 7 0.41 6.97 30.73
C ALA A 7 1.19 5.96 31.60
N ILE A 8 0.54 4.94 32.15
CA ILE A 8 1.20 3.86 32.91
C ILE A 8 2.04 2.97 31.97
N ALA A 9 1.55 2.64 30.78
CA ALA A 9 2.32 1.89 29.78
C ALA A 9 3.54 2.69 29.30
N LEU A 10 3.40 3.99 29.06
CA LEU A 10 4.51 4.88 28.71
C LEU A 10 5.50 5.04 29.88
N LEU A 11 5.01 5.07 31.12
CA LEU A 11 5.85 5.11 32.32
C LEU A 11 6.60 3.80 32.55
N VAL A 12 6.01 2.64 32.23
CA VAL A 12 6.69 1.32 32.28
C VAL A 12 7.75 1.22 31.18
N VAL A 13 7.48 1.74 29.98
CA VAL A 13 8.46 1.82 28.87
C VAL A 13 9.57 2.85 29.17
N LEU A 14 9.26 3.95 29.84
CA LEU A 14 10.25 4.93 30.30
C LEU A 14 11.06 4.43 31.51
N LEU A 15 10.46 3.64 32.40
CA LEU A 15 11.16 3.02 33.53
C LEU A 15 12.11 1.91 33.06
N THR A 16 11.73 1.11 32.05
CA THR A 16 12.66 0.16 31.40
C THR A 16 13.74 0.88 30.60
N ALA A 17 13.45 2.03 29.98
CA ALA A 17 14.45 2.86 29.33
C ALA A 17 15.41 3.53 30.33
N THR A 18 14.94 3.99 31.50
CA THR A 18 15.82 4.58 32.53
C THR A 18 16.66 3.54 33.29
N ALA A 19 16.19 2.29 33.38
CA ALA A 19 17.04 1.18 33.81
C ALA A 19 18.14 0.86 32.77
N GLY A 20 17.88 1.09 31.49
CA GLY A 20 18.88 1.00 30.42
C GLY A 20 19.88 2.17 30.39
N VAL A 21 19.47 3.37 30.79
CA VAL A 21 20.34 4.58 30.74
C VAL A 21 21.25 4.71 31.98
N ALA A 22 20.94 4.05 33.10
CA ALA A 22 21.88 3.91 34.22
C ALA A 22 23.01 2.89 33.94
N MET A 23 22.96 2.17 32.82
CA MET A 23 23.99 1.20 32.40
C MET A 23 24.79 1.64 31.16
N MET A 24 24.65 2.89 30.72
CA MET A 24 25.42 3.44 29.58
C MET A 24 26.28 4.66 29.98
N ALA A 25 26.93 4.56 31.13
CA ALA A 25 28.12 5.35 31.44
C ALA A 25 29.25 4.37 31.72
N ASP A 26 30.18 4.28 30.76
CA ASP A 26 31.41 3.46 30.77
C ASP A 26 31.19 1.94 30.73
N SER A 27 31.11 1.37 29.52
CA SER A 27 31.29 -0.08 29.29
C SER A 27 32.53 -0.39 28.44
N SER A 28 33.41 0.58 28.23
CA SER A 28 34.83 0.27 28.30
C SER A 28 35.16 0.10 29.79
N ASP A 29 35.84 -0.98 30.18
CA ASP A 29 36.20 -1.33 31.57
C ASP A 29 35.02 -1.81 32.46
N ALA A 30 34.83 -3.10 32.73
CA ALA A 30 35.86 -4.05 33.15
C ALA A 30 35.54 -5.46 32.64
N ALA A 31 36.54 -6.09 32.01
CA ALA A 31 36.55 -7.53 31.79
C ALA A 31 36.12 -8.29 33.06
N PRO A 32 35.37 -9.40 32.95
CA PRO A 32 35.00 -10.21 34.11
C PRO A 32 36.28 -10.67 34.80
N ALA A 33 36.48 -10.23 36.05
CA ALA A 33 37.73 -10.45 36.77
C ALA A 33 37.98 -11.94 37.01
N ASP A 34 39.25 -12.34 36.94
CA ASP A 34 39.67 -13.68 37.31
C ASP A 34 39.21 -14.04 38.74
N ILE A 35 38.84 -15.30 38.94
CA ILE A 35 38.28 -15.81 40.20
C ILE A 35 39.34 -16.53 41.03
N GLN A 36 39.24 -16.40 42.35
CA GLN A 36 40.10 -17.13 43.29
C GLN A 36 39.57 -18.54 43.55
N GLU A 37 40.46 -19.48 43.93
CA GLU A 37 40.07 -20.83 44.34
C GLU A 37 38.98 -20.79 45.44
N PRO A 38 37.77 -21.30 45.18
CA PRO A 38 36.72 -21.33 46.17
C PRO A 38 36.98 -22.44 47.19
N VAL A 39 36.62 -22.18 48.45
CA VAL A 39 36.65 -23.21 49.50
C VAL A 39 35.67 -24.33 49.10
N PRO A 40 36.08 -25.62 49.14
CA PRO A 40 35.17 -26.72 48.90
C PRO A 40 33.91 -26.63 49.76
N ALA A 41 32.75 -26.87 49.15
CA ALA A 41 31.46 -26.80 49.82
C ALA A 41 31.38 -27.79 50.99
N SER A 42 30.95 -27.30 52.16
CA SER A 42 30.66 -28.17 53.31
C SER A 42 29.21 -28.62 53.26
N ASN A 43 28.96 -29.92 53.14
CA ASN A 43 27.61 -30.46 53.11
C ASN A 43 26.82 -30.09 54.39
N PRO A 44 25.53 -29.69 54.26
CA PRO A 44 24.70 -29.37 55.40
C PRO A 44 24.38 -30.62 56.24
N GLU A 45 23.86 -30.43 57.45
CA GLU A 45 23.47 -31.55 58.32
C GLU A 45 22.50 -32.50 57.62
N ALA A 46 22.68 -33.81 57.85
CA ALA A 46 21.86 -34.85 57.23
C ALA A 46 20.36 -34.60 57.46
N GLY A 47 19.57 -34.62 56.38
CA GLY A 47 18.14 -34.33 56.39
C GLY A 47 17.78 -32.87 56.10
N THR A 48 18.76 -31.98 55.93
CA THR A 48 18.54 -30.61 55.43
C THR A 48 18.19 -30.65 53.95
N ALA A 49 17.21 -29.86 53.51
CA ALA A 49 16.90 -29.69 52.09
C ALA A 49 18.08 -29.01 51.37
N ILE A 50 18.63 -29.67 50.36
CA ILE A 50 19.80 -29.20 49.61
C ILE A 50 19.41 -28.49 48.33
N ALA A 51 18.29 -28.88 47.73
CA ALA A 51 17.79 -28.35 46.47
C ALA A 51 16.27 -28.32 46.48
N LYS A 52 15.67 -27.62 45.52
CA LYS A 52 14.24 -27.69 45.24
C LYS A 52 13.98 -27.81 43.75
N VAL A 53 12.90 -28.49 43.40
CA VAL A 53 12.34 -28.55 42.05
C VAL A 53 10.86 -28.19 42.16
N ASP A 54 10.41 -27.18 41.41
CA ASP A 54 9.02 -26.70 41.44
C ASP A 54 8.47 -26.44 42.87
N GLY A 55 9.31 -25.81 43.71
CA GLY A 55 8.98 -25.52 45.11
C GLY A 55 9.05 -26.73 46.07
N THR A 56 9.22 -27.95 45.56
CA THR A 56 9.36 -29.17 46.38
C THR A 56 10.82 -29.32 46.85
N PRO A 57 11.11 -29.38 48.16
CA PRO A 57 12.46 -29.54 48.67
C PRO A 57 12.94 -31.00 48.62
N TYR A 58 14.22 -31.19 48.32
CA TYR A 58 14.89 -32.49 48.27
C TYR A 58 16.13 -32.48 49.17
N THR A 59 16.37 -33.60 49.87
CA THR A 59 17.54 -33.79 50.75
C THR A 59 18.65 -34.61 50.10
N ASP A 60 18.39 -35.14 48.89
CA ASP A 60 19.30 -35.97 48.10
C ASP A 60 19.41 -35.36 46.69
N PHE A 61 20.64 -35.22 46.18
CA PHE A 61 20.91 -34.44 44.99
C PHE A 61 20.57 -35.21 43.72
N GLU A 62 20.88 -36.52 43.68
CA GLU A 62 20.55 -37.37 42.54
C GLU A 62 19.03 -37.45 42.39
N VAL A 63 18.29 -37.62 43.49
CA VAL A 63 16.82 -37.62 43.47
C VAL A 63 16.25 -36.27 43.00
N ALA A 64 16.89 -35.16 43.36
CA ALA A 64 16.49 -33.84 42.89
C ALA A 64 16.74 -33.68 41.37
N VAL A 65 17.86 -34.19 40.85
CA VAL A 65 18.18 -34.19 39.41
C VAL A 65 17.16 -35.03 38.65
N ASP A 66 16.87 -36.25 39.10
CA ASP A 66 15.85 -37.13 38.48
C ASP A 66 14.47 -36.45 38.44
N ALA A 67 14.11 -35.75 39.51
CA ALA A 67 12.87 -34.99 39.57
C ALA A 67 12.85 -33.80 38.61
N ALA A 68 13.95 -33.06 38.48
CA ALA A 68 14.10 -31.96 37.53
C ALA A 68 13.98 -32.44 36.07
N ILE A 69 14.64 -33.55 35.73
CA ILE A 69 14.57 -34.21 34.42
C ILE A 69 13.13 -34.65 34.13
N SER A 70 12.53 -35.42 35.04
CA SER A 70 11.18 -35.98 34.85
C SER A 70 10.09 -34.93 34.75
N SER A 71 10.26 -33.79 35.41
CA SER A 71 9.31 -32.68 35.40
C SER A 71 9.62 -31.60 34.35
N ASN A 72 10.79 -31.67 33.71
CA ASN A 72 11.34 -30.62 32.85
C ASN A 72 11.32 -29.23 33.55
N LYS A 73 11.83 -29.20 34.79
CA LYS A 73 11.91 -28.00 35.63
C LYS A 73 13.34 -27.77 36.10
N THR A 74 13.67 -26.52 36.41
CA THR A 74 14.97 -26.15 36.98
C THR A 74 15.13 -26.69 38.40
N LEU A 75 16.29 -27.28 38.68
CA LEU A 75 16.75 -27.57 40.04
C LEU A 75 17.40 -26.32 40.60
N THR A 76 16.87 -25.79 41.70
CA THR A 76 17.47 -24.65 42.42
C THR A 76 18.21 -25.13 43.65
N LEU A 77 19.51 -24.82 43.76
CA LEU A 77 20.32 -25.15 44.92
C LEU A 77 19.96 -24.24 46.11
N LEU A 78 19.85 -24.82 47.31
CA LEU A 78 19.46 -24.11 48.54
C LEU A 78 20.63 -23.87 49.49
N ASN A 79 21.63 -24.74 49.45
CA ASN A 79 22.83 -24.70 50.29
C ASN A 79 24.05 -25.06 49.45
N ASP A 80 25.23 -24.59 49.84
CA ASP A 80 26.48 -25.09 49.28
C ASP A 80 26.53 -26.61 49.45
N TYR A 81 26.91 -27.32 48.39
CA TYR A 81 26.85 -28.77 48.37
C TYR A 81 28.00 -29.38 47.59
N GLN A 82 28.43 -30.56 48.02
CA GLN A 82 29.48 -31.35 47.38
C GLN A 82 28.94 -32.70 46.94
N ILE A 83 29.12 -33.00 45.66
CA ILE A 83 28.88 -34.31 45.05
C ILE A 83 30.20 -34.96 44.64
N THR A 84 30.21 -36.28 44.48
CA THR A 84 31.34 -36.97 43.85
C THR A 84 31.19 -36.89 42.33
N ASN A 85 30.14 -37.52 41.79
CA ASN A 85 29.92 -37.60 40.35
C ASN A 85 28.51 -37.15 39.97
N LEU A 86 28.37 -36.59 38.78
CA LEU A 86 27.10 -36.45 38.07
C LEU A 86 27.25 -37.07 36.68
N ASN A 87 26.48 -38.12 36.39
CA ASN A 87 26.47 -38.76 35.07
C ASN A 87 25.08 -38.57 34.45
N LEU A 88 25.01 -37.94 33.27
CA LEU A 88 23.78 -37.78 32.51
C LEU A 88 23.86 -38.64 31.26
N ASP A 89 22.79 -39.41 31.00
CA ASP A 89 22.68 -40.34 29.89
C ASP A 89 21.33 -40.16 29.16
N ALA A 90 21.37 -39.60 27.95
CA ALA A 90 20.19 -39.25 27.16
C ALA A 90 19.18 -38.34 27.89
N GLU A 91 19.68 -37.44 28.75
CA GLU A 91 18.88 -36.61 29.65
C GLU A 91 19.25 -35.13 29.56
N SER A 92 18.31 -34.25 29.94
CA SER A 92 18.51 -32.80 29.91
C SER A 92 18.10 -32.17 31.23
N VAL A 93 18.96 -31.36 31.83
CA VAL A 93 18.69 -30.71 33.12
C VAL A 93 19.29 -29.31 33.20
N THR A 94 18.55 -28.41 33.87
CA THR A 94 19.03 -27.07 34.23
C THR A 94 19.17 -26.98 35.75
N ILE A 95 20.34 -26.52 36.21
CA ILE A 95 20.71 -26.36 37.61
C ILE A 95 21.01 -24.89 37.87
N ASP A 96 20.08 -24.21 38.53
CA ASP A 96 20.28 -22.88 39.09
C ASP A 96 21.01 -23.02 40.43
N LEU A 97 22.27 -22.59 40.45
CA LEU A 97 23.13 -22.61 41.63
C LEU A 97 22.66 -21.58 42.67
N ASN A 98 21.84 -20.60 42.31
CA ASN A 98 21.21 -19.65 43.22
C ASN A 98 22.22 -19.03 44.21
N THR A 99 23.32 -18.52 43.66
CA THR A 99 24.49 -17.92 44.33
C THR A 99 25.28 -18.87 45.24
N LYS A 100 25.01 -20.18 45.19
CA LYS A 100 25.68 -21.20 46.00
C LYS A 100 26.86 -21.84 45.28
N ILE A 101 27.65 -22.58 46.05
CA ILE A 101 28.78 -23.37 45.56
C ILE A 101 28.35 -24.83 45.39
N LEU A 102 28.47 -25.35 44.18
CA LEU A 102 28.43 -26.80 43.92
C LEU A 102 29.85 -27.32 43.67
N SER A 103 30.36 -28.10 44.62
CA SER A 103 31.65 -28.79 44.47
C SER A 103 31.45 -30.20 43.90
N PHE A 104 32.30 -30.62 42.97
CA PHE A 104 32.20 -31.94 42.35
C PHE A 104 33.55 -32.52 41.97
N GLU A 105 33.71 -33.84 41.97
CA GLU A 105 34.92 -34.47 41.41
C GLU A 105 34.80 -34.64 39.89
N ARG A 106 33.66 -35.14 39.39
CA ARG A 106 33.48 -35.36 37.95
C ARG A 106 32.04 -35.22 37.46
N ILE A 107 31.86 -34.56 36.32
CA ILE A 107 30.61 -34.53 35.57
C ILE A 107 30.85 -35.16 34.20
N LYS A 108 29.95 -36.05 33.77
CA LYS A 108 30.06 -36.72 32.47
C LYS A 108 28.71 -36.76 31.78
N LEU A 109 28.67 -36.25 30.55
CA LEU A 109 27.49 -36.32 29.68
C LEU A 109 27.74 -37.34 28.57
N ILE A 110 26.77 -38.24 28.36
CA ILE A 110 26.77 -39.23 27.28
C ILE A 110 25.42 -39.28 26.56
N ASN A 111 25.41 -39.91 25.38
CA ASN A 111 24.20 -40.22 24.60
C ASN A 111 23.28 -39.01 24.36
N ALA A 112 23.85 -37.89 23.90
CA ALA A 112 23.13 -36.66 23.58
C ALA A 112 22.44 -35.95 24.76
N SER A 113 23.07 -35.98 25.95
CA SER A 113 22.59 -35.26 27.13
C SER A 113 22.85 -33.75 27.05
N SER A 114 22.06 -32.94 27.76
CA SER A 114 22.32 -31.50 27.94
C SER A 114 22.33 -31.08 29.41
N LEU A 115 23.24 -30.17 29.78
CA LEU A 115 23.36 -29.65 31.14
C LEU A 115 23.58 -28.14 31.10
N THR A 116 22.72 -27.40 31.80
CA THR A 116 22.89 -25.96 31.99
C THR A 116 23.11 -25.65 33.46
N PHE A 117 24.15 -24.88 33.78
CA PHE A 117 24.36 -24.28 35.09
C PHE A 117 24.11 -22.77 35.01
N GLU A 118 23.43 -22.23 36.02
CA GLU A 118 23.12 -20.80 36.10
C GLU A 118 23.41 -20.21 37.49
N ASN A 119 23.76 -18.92 37.55
CA ASN A 119 23.77 -18.06 38.74
C ASN A 119 24.54 -18.63 39.95
N GLY A 120 25.86 -18.81 39.89
CA GLY A 120 26.61 -19.21 41.11
C GLY A 120 28.01 -19.72 40.86
N THR A 121 28.49 -20.61 41.73
CA THR A 121 29.88 -21.10 41.69
C THR A 121 29.95 -22.61 41.54
N LEU A 122 30.75 -23.05 40.56
CA LEU A 122 31.16 -24.43 40.37
C LEU A 122 32.59 -24.60 40.87
N ASN A 123 32.84 -25.66 41.65
CA ASN A 123 34.17 -26.01 42.14
C ASN A 123 34.53 -27.45 41.77
N GLY A 124 35.28 -27.62 40.69
CA GLY A 124 35.79 -28.91 40.24
C GLY A 124 36.98 -29.35 41.11
N LEU A 125 36.73 -30.29 42.01
CA LEU A 125 37.70 -30.89 42.91
C LEU A 125 38.74 -31.73 42.14
N TYR A 126 39.99 -31.67 42.60
CA TYR A 126 41.11 -32.33 41.93
C TYR A 126 41.02 -33.85 41.97
N ILE A 127 40.96 -34.50 40.80
CA ILE A 127 40.77 -35.95 40.65
C ILE A 127 42.05 -36.77 40.39
N GLY A 128 43.23 -36.15 40.34
CA GLY A 128 44.51 -36.88 40.30
C GLY A 128 45.54 -36.38 39.31
N ALA A 129 45.13 -35.70 38.23
CA ALA A 129 46.03 -35.03 37.28
C ALA A 129 45.37 -33.81 36.62
N ALA A 130 46.18 -32.78 36.33
CA ALA A 130 45.71 -31.52 35.73
C ALA A 130 45.14 -31.66 34.31
N ASN A 131 45.43 -32.77 33.61
CA ASN A 131 44.96 -33.02 32.25
C ASN A 131 43.64 -33.81 32.18
N GLU A 132 43.10 -34.27 33.32
CA GLU A 132 41.82 -34.96 33.34
C GLU A 132 40.66 -33.96 33.31
N ALA A 133 39.63 -34.26 32.53
CA ALA A 133 38.45 -33.39 32.43
C ALA A 133 37.56 -33.54 33.67
N SER A 134 37.28 -32.44 34.36
CA SER A 134 36.28 -32.36 35.42
C SER A 134 34.86 -32.36 34.86
N ILE A 135 34.63 -31.78 33.67
CA ILE A 135 33.37 -31.90 32.92
C ILE A 135 33.67 -32.46 31.52
N ALA A 136 33.26 -33.70 31.28
CA ALA A 136 33.41 -34.36 29.98
C ALA A 136 32.10 -34.30 29.17
N VAL A 137 32.16 -33.74 27.96
CA VAL A 137 31.02 -33.56 27.06
C VAL A 137 31.23 -34.42 25.82
N ASN A 138 30.63 -35.61 25.79
CA ASN A 138 30.83 -36.55 24.68
C ASN A 138 29.93 -36.22 23.47
N THR A 139 30.10 -36.96 22.37
CA THR A 139 29.32 -36.88 21.13
C THR A 139 27.83 -36.60 21.37
N GLY A 140 27.32 -35.58 20.69
CA GLY A 140 25.93 -35.11 20.75
C GLY A 140 25.52 -34.39 22.03
N CYS A 141 26.40 -34.30 23.03
CA CYS A 141 26.05 -33.70 24.32
C CYS A 141 26.34 -32.20 24.35
N SER A 142 25.70 -31.46 25.26
CA SER A 142 25.92 -30.02 25.42
C SER A 142 26.06 -29.60 26.88
N VAL A 143 26.96 -28.65 27.15
CA VAL A 143 27.06 -27.96 28.45
C VAL A 143 26.95 -26.46 28.23
N THR A 144 26.15 -25.79 29.05
CA THR A 144 26.04 -24.32 29.11
C THR A 144 26.38 -23.81 30.51
N LEU A 145 27.26 -22.81 30.59
CA LEU A 145 27.52 -22.00 31.78
C LEU A 145 26.96 -20.60 31.52
N ASN A 146 26.04 -20.13 32.38
CA ASN A 146 25.31 -18.88 32.22
C ASN A 146 25.34 -18.09 33.54
N ASP A 147 26.10 -17.00 33.63
CA ASP A 147 26.38 -16.31 34.91
C ASP A 147 26.96 -17.25 35.99
N VAL A 148 28.01 -18.00 35.63
CA VAL A 148 28.66 -18.99 36.51
C VAL A 148 30.15 -18.74 36.65
N ASN A 149 30.62 -18.75 37.90
CA ASN A 149 32.04 -18.81 38.26
C ASN A 149 32.47 -20.26 38.43
N TYR A 150 33.27 -20.78 37.52
CA TYR A 150 33.74 -22.16 37.53
C TYR A 150 35.25 -22.23 37.74
N TYR A 151 35.68 -22.77 38.88
CA TYR A 151 37.08 -23.03 39.19
C TYR A 151 37.39 -24.54 39.18
N THR A 152 38.55 -24.93 38.65
CA THR A 152 39.10 -26.27 38.86
C THR A 152 40.63 -26.33 38.80
N LYS A 153 41.22 -27.33 39.45
CA LYS A 153 42.65 -27.67 39.28
C LYS A 153 42.91 -28.67 38.13
N ALA A 154 41.85 -29.18 37.51
CA ALA A 154 41.91 -30.12 36.40
C ALA A 154 41.72 -29.39 35.06
N THR A 155 41.46 -30.14 33.98
CA THR A 155 40.91 -29.55 32.75
C THR A 155 39.42 -29.29 32.98
N GLY A 156 38.95 -28.06 32.78
CA GLY A 156 37.56 -27.66 33.05
C GLY A 156 36.54 -28.39 32.20
N LEU A 157 36.37 -27.90 30.97
CA LEU A 157 35.39 -28.36 29.98
C LEU A 157 36.10 -29.12 28.85
N PHE A 158 35.60 -30.30 28.51
CA PHE A 158 36.21 -31.13 27.49
C PHE A 158 35.18 -31.70 26.51
N PRO A 159 34.84 -30.95 25.44
CA PRO A 159 34.00 -31.45 24.36
C PRO A 159 34.77 -32.42 23.47
N SER A 160 34.13 -33.55 23.14
CA SER A 160 34.74 -34.60 22.34
C SER A 160 33.69 -35.32 21.47
N GLY A 161 33.73 -35.03 20.18
CA GLY A 161 33.00 -35.76 19.15
C GLY A 161 31.87 -34.97 18.52
N ASP A 162 31.28 -35.57 17.49
CA ASP A 162 30.33 -34.90 16.61
C ASP A 162 29.17 -34.30 17.41
N ALA A 163 28.88 -33.03 17.14
CA ALA A 163 27.87 -32.22 17.82
C ALA A 163 28.04 -32.09 19.35
N ALA A 164 29.21 -32.42 19.93
CA ALA A 164 29.52 -32.08 21.31
C ALA A 164 29.71 -30.55 21.42
N SER A 165 28.99 -29.89 22.32
CA SER A 165 28.99 -28.43 22.42
C SER A 165 29.22 -27.88 23.82
N VAL A 166 29.92 -26.76 23.88
CA VAL A 166 30.18 -26.00 25.10
C VAL A 166 29.79 -24.55 24.86
N THR A 167 28.95 -23.99 25.73
CA THR A 167 28.58 -22.57 25.73
C THR A 167 28.94 -21.94 27.07
N VAL A 168 29.67 -20.83 27.06
CA VAL A 168 30.00 -20.02 28.24
C VAL A 168 29.55 -18.60 27.97
N LYS A 169 28.65 -18.04 28.80
CA LYS A 169 28.03 -16.74 28.52
C LYS A 169 27.64 -15.92 29.75
N ASN A 170 27.29 -14.65 29.50
CA ASN A 170 26.65 -13.73 30.45
C ASN A 170 27.48 -13.54 31.73
N GLY A 171 28.68 -12.99 31.59
CA GLY A 171 29.61 -12.76 32.70
C GLY A 171 30.23 -14.01 33.31
N SER A 172 30.04 -15.21 32.72
CA SER A 172 30.62 -16.45 33.27
C SER A 172 32.15 -16.39 33.28
N VAL A 173 32.76 -16.96 34.33
CA VAL A 173 34.22 -17.08 34.46
C VAL A 173 34.62 -18.53 34.57
N VAL A 174 35.52 -19.01 33.72
CA VAL A 174 36.13 -20.35 33.82
C VAL A 174 37.60 -20.23 34.14
N HIS A 175 37.98 -20.66 35.33
CA HIS A 175 39.37 -20.74 35.78
C HIS A 175 39.82 -22.20 35.88
N ALA A 176 40.92 -22.55 35.21
CA ALA A 176 41.50 -23.88 35.31
C ALA A 176 43.03 -23.86 35.41
N VAL A 177 43.60 -24.76 36.24
CA VAL A 177 45.05 -24.99 36.22
C VAL A 177 45.48 -25.81 35.00
N GLY A 178 44.61 -26.72 34.52
CA GLY A 178 44.78 -27.49 33.29
C GLY A 178 44.46 -26.68 32.02
N PHE A 179 43.59 -27.24 31.17
CA PHE A 179 42.92 -26.45 30.13
C PHE A 179 41.58 -25.94 30.65
N CYS A 180 41.21 -24.67 30.42
CA CYS A 180 39.84 -24.26 30.76
C CYS A 180 38.85 -24.95 29.83
N ILE A 181 39.13 -24.90 28.53
CA ILE A 181 38.42 -25.65 27.50
C ILE A 181 39.45 -26.38 26.64
N GLY A 182 39.37 -27.71 26.60
CA GLY A 182 40.33 -28.53 25.84
C GLY A 182 39.65 -29.54 24.93
N THR A 183 40.19 -29.71 23.72
CA THR A 183 39.85 -30.80 22.80
C THR A 183 41.01 -31.78 22.63
N ASN A 184 40.77 -32.92 21.99
CA ASN A 184 41.83 -33.91 21.75
C ASN A 184 41.68 -34.64 20.41
N ALA A 185 42.68 -34.47 19.55
CA ALA A 185 42.72 -35.10 18.23
C ALA A 185 43.25 -36.55 18.19
N GLY A 186 43.31 -37.25 19.33
CA GLY A 186 43.78 -38.64 19.39
C GLY A 186 42.91 -39.63 18.59
N SER A 187 41.70 -39.24 18.19
CA SER A 187 40.77 -40.02 17.36
C SER A 187 39.84 -39.11 16.58
N SER A 188 39.49 -39.49 15.34
CA SER A 188 38.51 -38.76 14.52
C SER A 188 37.08 -38.79 15.09
N SER A 189 36.80 -39.69 16.04
CA SER A 189 35.55 -39.70 16.81
C SER A 189 35.37 -38.47 17.69
N ASN A 190 36.42 -37.67 17.88
CA ASN A 190 36.42 -36.49 18.75
C ASN A 190 36.17 -35.18 17.98
N TYR A 191 35.95 -35.25 16.66
CA TYR A 191 35.88 -34.07 15.78
C TYR A 191 34.46 -33.49 15.72
N TYR A 192 34.34 -32.32 15.09
CA TYR A 192 33.11 -31.58 14.86
C TYR A 192 32.45 -31.10 16.16
N VAL A 193 33.28 -30.58 17.07
CA VAL A 193 32.81 -29.91 18.30
C VAL A 193 32.42 -28.46 18.02
N ASP A 194 31.52 -27.90 18.82
CA ASP A 194 31.06 -26.51 18.75
C ASP A 194 31.28 -25.79 20.09
N ILE A 195 32.16 -24.78 20.11
CA ILE A 195 32.53 -24.05 21.32
C ILE A 195 32.15 -22.58 21.16
N LYS A 196 31.34 -22.05 22.08
CA LYS A 196 30.86 -20.67 22.08
C LYS A 196 31.16 -19.99 23.41
N ILE A 197 31.82 -18.84 23.35
CA ILE A 197 32.19 -18.01 24.51
C ILE A 197 31.71 -16.59 24.20
N SER A 198 30.89 -16.00 25.06
CA SER A 198 30.34 -14.65 24.81
C SER A 198 30.21 -13.87 26.10
N ASP A 199 30.73 -12.64 26.19
CA ASP A 199 30.67 -11.83 27.42
C ASP A 199 31.18 -12.64 28.63
N SER A 200 32.41 -13.14 28.59
CA SER A 200 32.91 -14.10 29.59
C SER A 200 34.42 -14.06 29.77
N GLY A 201 34.90 -14.61 30.90
CA GLY A 201 36.32 -14.67 31.26
C GLY A 201 36.84 -16.11 31.28
N ILE A 202 37.95 -16.39 30.61
CA ILE A 202 38.58 -17.72 30.57
C ILE A 202 40.04 -17.60 30.99
N TYR A 203 40.40 -18.16 32.15
CA TYR A 203 41.68 -17.93 32.81
C TYR A 203 42.41 -19.25 33.12
N ALA A 204 43.59 -19.46 32.52
CA ALA A 204 44.45 -20.59 32.86
C ALA A 204 45.67 -20.17 33.69
N ASP A 205 45.91 -20.87 34.80
CA ASP A 205 46.92 -20.50 35.81
C ASP A 205 48.36 -20.91 35.44
N SER A 206 49.29 -20.30 36.17
CA SER A 206 50.76 -20.32 36.09
C SER A 206 51.47 -21.53 36.68
N ASP A 207 50.75 -22.61 36.99
CA ASP A 207 51.40 -23.80 37.52
C ASP A 207 52.32 -24.43 36.47
N SER A 208 53.62 -24.29 36.70
CA SER A 208 54.72 -24.86 35.91
C SER A 208 54.61 -26.36 35.65
N SER A 209 53.79 -27.08 36.42
CA SER A 209 53.56 -28.52 36.29
C SER A 209 52.33 -28.89 35.48
N ALA A 210 51.56 -27.90 34.99
CA ALA A 210 50.31 -28.07 34.25
C ALA A 210 50.38 -27.50 32.82
N ALA A 211 49.25 -27.60 32.09
CA ALA A 211 49.18 -27.23 30.67
C ALA A 211 48.93 -25.73 30.43
N GLY A 212 48.34 -25.01 31.39
CA GLY A 212 48.28 -23.54 31.44
C GLY A 212 47.78 -22.84 30.18
N THR A 213 46.85 -23.45 29.44
CA THR A 213 46.27 -22.87 28.21
C THR A 213 44.78 -22.66 28.41
N ALA A 214 44.27 -21.47 28.12
CA ALA A 214 42.86 -21.17 28.33
C ALA A 214 41.96 -21.96 27.37
N VAL A 215 42.16 -21.80 26.05
CA VAL A 215 41.40 -22.54 25.04
C VAL A 215 42.36 -23.35 24.15
N PHE A 216 42.30 -24.67 24.30
CA PHE A 216 43.09 -25.61 23.51
C PHE A 216 42.20 -26.32 22.47
N TYR A 217 42.11 -25.75 21.28
CA TYR A 217 41.24 -26.22 20.20
C TYR A 217 42.06 -26.79 19.03
N ASN A 218 42.07 -28.12 18.92
CA ASN A 218 42.99 -28.86 18.04
C ASN A 218 42.32 -29.93 17.17
N VAL A 219 41.01 -29.88 16.99
CA VAL A 219 40.21 -30.78 16.17
C VAL A 219 39.31 -29.98 15.23
N PRO A 220 38.90 -30.50 14.07
CA PRO A 220 37.88 -29.86 13.22
C PRO A 220 36.58 -29.54 13.99
N GLY A 221 35.90 -28.46 13.64
CA GLY A 221 34.66 -27.98 14.27
C GLY A 221 34.51 -26.45 14.16
N SER A 222 33.80 -25.85 15.12
CA SER A 222 33.63 -24.39 15.24
C SER A 222 34.05 -23.86 16.62
N LEU A 223 34.73 -22.72 16.63
CA LEU A 223 35.03 -21.92 17.81
C LEU A 223 34.51 -20.49 17.60
N THR A 224 33.71 -19.96 18.53
CA THR A 224 33.27 -18.56 18.53
C THR A 224 33.58 -17.94 19.88
N ILE A 225 34.26 -16.79 19.87
CA ILE A 225 34.60 -16.01 21.07
C ILE A 225 34.19 -14.56 20.82
N THR A 226 33.29 -14.02 21.62
CA THR A 226 32.75 -12.67 21.43
C THR A 226 32.79 -11.88 22.74
N ASP A 227 33.23 -10.63 22.71
CA ASP A 227 33.21 -9.72 23.87
C ASP A 227 33.81 -10.35 25.14
N SER A 228 34.90 -11.12 25.00
CA SER A 228 35.40 -11.98 26.08
C SER A 228 36.89 -11.77 26.34
N THR A 229 37.32 -12.08 27.57
CA THR A 229 38.74 -12.10 27.96
C THR A 229 39.24 -13.52 28.07
N VAL A 230 40.26 -13.87 27.29
CA VAL A 230 40.87 -15.19 27.26
C VAL A 230 42.35 -15.09 27.58
N GLN A 231 42.72 -15.48 28.80
CA GLN A 231 44.08 -15.40 29.29
C GLN A 231 44.59 -16.78 29.65
N GLY A 232 45.62 -17.24 28.95
CA GLY A 232 46.37 -18.41 29.40
C GLY A 232 47.72 -18.05 29.99
N TYR A 233 48.32 -19.01 30.68
CA TYR A 233 49.69 -18.84 31.12
C TYR A 233 50.67 -19.02 29.97
N PHE A 234 50.57 -20.13 29.24
CA PHE A 234 51.40 -20.39 28.06
C PHE A 234 50.76 -19.82 26.79
N HIS A 235 49.48 -20.12 26.55
CA HIS A 235 48.74 -19.70 25.37
C HIS A 235 47.33 -19.26 25.75
N GLY A 236 46.85 -18.16 25.18
CA GLY A 236 45.44 -17.78 25.32
C GLY A 236 44.56 -18.73 24.52
N VAL A 237 44.73 -18.74 23.19
CA VAL A 237 43.96 -19.58 22.27
C VAL A 237 44.87 -20.33 21.32
N ILE A 238 44.61 -21.62 21.15
CA ILE A 238 45.23 -22.47 20.12
C ILE A 238 44.13 -22.94 19.17
N VAL A 239 44.33 -22.78 17.87
CA VAL A 239 43.45 -23.28 16.79
C VAL A 239 44.31 -24.09 15.80
N ARG A 240 44.23 -25.43 15.82
CA ARG A 240 45.00 -26.30 14.88
C ARG A 240 44.17 -26.93 13.75
N GLY A 241 42.86 -26.70 13.74
CA GLY A 241 41.96 -27.22 12.71
C GLY A 241 40.52 -26.77 12.96
N GLY A 242 39.75 -26.56 11.89
CA GLY A 242 38.39 -26.03 11.97
C GLY A 242 38.33 -24.52 11.78
N THR A 243 37.17 -23.94 12.08
CA THR A 243 36.90 -22.50 11.90
C THR A 243 36.79 -21.80 13.25
N ALA A 244 37.49 -20.67 13.40
CA ALA A 244 37.39 -19.81 14.58
C ALA A 244 37.00 -18.38 14.20
N VAL A 245 36.01 -17.81 14.88
CA VAL A 245 35.64 -16.40 14.78
C VAL A 245 35.78 -15.77 16.16
N ILE A 246 36.62 -14.74 16.25
CA ILE A 246 36.89 -14.04 17.51
C ILE A 246 36.59 -12.55 17.30
N SER A 247 35.71 -11.98 18.12
CA SER A 247 35.23 -10.61 17.96
C SER A 247 35.21 -9.83 19.27
N GLY A 248 35.58 -8.55 19.28
CA GLY A 248 35.47 -7.68 20.46
C GLY A 248 36.21 -8.19 21.70
N SER A 249 37.23 -9.03 21.52
CA SER A 249 37.79 -9.86 22.60
C SER A 249 39.27 -9.57 22.85
N THR A 250 39.76 -9.96 24.02
CA THR A 250 41.19 -9.90 24.37
C THR A 250 41.76 -11.30 24.56
N ILE A 251 42.83 -11.62 23.84
CA ILE A 251 43.58 -12.87 23.97
C ILE A 251 44.96 -12.57 24.53
N THR A 252 45.32 -13.15 25.68
CA THR A 252 46.60 -12.90 26.34
C THR A 252 47.32 -14.19 26.73
N ASN A 253 48.66 -14.18 26.67
CA ASN A 253 49.48 -15.11 27.45
C ASN A 253 50.34 -14.37 28.50
N THR A 254 50.59 -14.98 29.66
CA THR A 254 51.23 -14.32 30.82
C THR A 254 52.48 -15.04 31.36
N MET A 255 53.18 -15.80 30.51
CA MET A 255 54.27 -16.68 30.93
C MET A 255 55.43 -15.92 31.62
N ASN A 256 55.75 -16.35 32.85
CA ASN A 256 56.74 -15.73 33.73
C ASN A 256 57.90 -16.66 34.17
N LEU A 257 57.93 -17.92 33.72
CA LEU A 257 58.93 -18.91 34.15
C LEU A 257 60.08 -19.10 33.15
N SER A 258 61.31 -19.06 33.66
CA SER A 258 62.54 -19.35 32.90
C SER A 258 62.78 -20.84 32.69
N GLY A 259 63.34 -21.26 31.55
CA GLY A 259 63.82 -22.61 31.27
C GLY A 259 62.93 -23.45 30.35
N TRP A 260 61.70 -23.00 30.11
CA TRP A 260 60.76 -23.60 29.15
C TRP A 260 60.92 -23.06 27.74
N GLU A 261 61.69 -21.97 27.56
CA GLU A 261 61.96 -21.39 26.24
C GLU A 261 62.63 -22.44 25.36
N THR A 262 63.58 -23.19 25.91
CA THR A 262 64.29 -24.24 25.17
C THR A 262 63.36 -25.38 24.73
N TYR A 263 62.34 -25.73 25.54
CA TYR A 263 61.36 -26.76 25.18
C TYR A 263 60.51 -26.29 24.00
N TYR A 264 59.87 -25.13 24.11
CA TYR A 264 59.04 -24.61 23.03
C TYR A 264 59.87 -24.17 21.81
N ASP A 265 61.14 -23.81 21.99
CA ASP A 265 62.04 -23.42 20.90
C ASP A 265 62.60 -24.61 20.11
N SER A 266 62.88 -25.72 20.77
CA SER A 266 63.54 -26.88 20.16
C SER A 266 62.58 -27.93 19.60
N GLU A 267 61.31 -27.93 20.02
CA GLU A 267 60.36 -28.94 19.57
C GLU A 267 59.88 -28.70 18.12
N PRO A 268 59.70 -29.77 17.32
CA PRO A 268 59.40 -29.66 15.89
C PRO A 268 57.95 -29.22 15.57
N TRP A 269 57.09 -29.01 16.57
CA TRP A 269 55.66 -28.71 16.42
C TRP A 269 54.92 -29.69 15.51
N GLY A 270 54.94 -30.99 15.88
CA GLY A 270 54.36 -32.05 15.07
C GLY A 270 53.40 -33.01 15.75
N THR A 271 53.70 -33.47 16.96
CA THR A 271 52.84 -34.40 17.71
C THR A 271 52.65 -33.95 19.14
N GLY A 272 51.45 -34.16 19.70
CA GLY A 272 51.15 -33.82 21.10
C GLY A 272 51.12 -32.32 21.38
N ASN A 273 51.58 -31.94 22.58
CA ASN A 273 51.49 -30.57 23.13
C ASN A 273 52.75 -29.73 22.89
N SER A 274 53.68 -30.21 22.06
CA SER A 274 54.91 -29.51 21.73
C SER A 274 54.64 -28.35 20.76
N ILE A 275 53.99 -27.28 21.21
CA ILE A 275 53.48 -26.16 20.39
C ILE A 275 54.26 -24.89 20.71
N LYS A 276 54.59 -24.09 19.69
CA LYS A 276 55.32 -22.82 19.86
C LYS A 276 54.52 -21.80 20.67
N LEU A 277 55.17 -21.12 21.60
CA LEU A 277 54.54 -20.11 22.46
C LEU A 277 53.98 -18.93 21.64
N GLY A 278 52.80 -18.46 22.04
CA GLY A 278 52.12 -17.28 21.48
C GLY A 278 50.78 -17.10 22.17
N ALA A 279 50.27 -15.86 22.21
CA ALA A 279 48.95 -15.58 22.76
C ALA A 279 47.85 -16.24 21.91
N LEU A 280 47.98 -16.14 20.58
CA LEU A 280 47.19 -16.88 19.60
C LEU A 280 48.11 -17.78 18.76
N VAL A 281 47.81 -19.07 18.68
CA VAL A 281 48.60 -20.02 17.86
C VAL A 281 47.71 -20.73 16.84
N LEU A 282 48.11 -20.66 15.57
CA LEU A 282 47.29 -21.07 14.43
C LEU A 282 47.99 -22.12 13.55
N GLY A 283 47.26 -23.19 13.23
CA GLY A 283 47.68 -24.21 12.27
C GLY A 283 48.61 -25.28 12.87
N ASN A 284 49.46 -25.84 12.03
CA ASN A 284 50.33 -26.96 12.40
C ASN A 284 51.53 -27.11 11.44
N ARG A 285 52.69 -27.57 11.96
CA ARG A 285 53.94 -27.66 11.20
C ARG A 285 54.27 -29.04 10.62
N ASP A 286 53.72 -30.11 11.18
CA ASP A 286 53.94 -31.49 10.72
C ASP A 286 52.78 -32.00 9.85
N ASN A 287 53.09 -32.84 8.88
CA ASN A 287 52.09 -33.50 8.03
C ASN A 287 51.68 -34.90 8.56
N ALA A 288 52.20 -35.33 9.71
CA ALA A 288 51.90 -36.65 10.27
C ALA A 288 50.72 -36.67 11.25
N SER A 289 50.25 -35.51 11.72
CA SER A 289 49.20 -35.38 12.74
C SER A 289 48.56 -34.00 12.64
N TYR A 290 47.29 -33.84 13.03
CA TYR A 290 46.58 -32.54 12.98
C TYR A 290 46.60 -31.88 11.58
N ASN A 291 46.27 -32.65 10.54
CA ASN A 291 46.24 -32.20 9.14
C ASN A 291 44.83 -31.77 8.75
N TYR A 292 44.45 -30.56 9.13
CA TYR A 292 43.13 -30.00 8.83
C TYR A 292 43.30 -28.55 8.40
N PRO A 293 42.41 -28.03 7.53
CA PRO A 293 42.36 -26.59 7.27
C PRO A 293 42.05 -25.84 8.57
N THR A 294 42.69 -24.69 8.73
CA THR A 294 42.50 -23.80 9.88
C THR A 294 42.12 -22.43 9.36
N ASP A 295 40.89 -21.99 9.63
CA ASP A 295 40.36 -20.70 9.18
C ASP A 295 40.02 -19.84 10.40
N VAL A 296 40.71 -18.72 10.57
CA VAL A 296 40.52 -17.82 11.72
C VAL A 296 40.18 -16.41 11.24
N THR A 297 39.10 -15.86 11.78
CA THR A 297 38.69 -14.46 11.59
C THR A 297 38.75 -13.72 12.92
N LEU A 298 39.48 -12.60 12.96
CA LEU A 298 39.53 -11.67 14.08
C LEU A 298 38.80 -10.37 13.72
N ILE A 299 37.99 -9.86 14.63
CA ILE A 299 37.22 -8.62 14.45
C ILE A 299 37.40 -7.82 15.73
N ASP A 300 37.91 -6.60 15.68
CA ASP A 300 38.07 -5.75 16.88
C ASP A 300 38.66 -6.53 18.09
N THR A 301 39.76 -7.26 17.86
CA THR A 301 40.33 -8.19 18.83
C THR A 301 41.75 -7.82 19.18
N ASP A 302 42.03 -7.75 20.47
CA ASP A 302 43.37 -7.50 21.01
C ASP A 302 44.10 -8.82 21.26
N VAL A 303 45.24 -9.02 20.61
CA VAL A 303 46.12 -10.18 20.85
C VAL A 303 47.41 -9.70 21.48
N ILE A 304 47.63 -10.09 22.74
CA ILE A 304 48.65 -9.54 23.62
C ILE A 304 49.58 -10.64 24.10
N SER A 305 50.86 -10.56 23.72
CA SER A 305 51.89 -11.36 24.38
C SER A 305 52.52 -10.61 25.54
N ASP A 306 52.24 -11.09 26.75
CA ASP A 306 52.66 -10.52 28.04
C ASP A 306 53.48 -11.54 28.87
N GLY A 307 53.92 -11.13 30.05
CA GLY A 307 54.77 -11.88 30.96
C GLY A 307 56.25 -11.66 30.67
N THR A 308 57.08 -11.95 31.68
CA THR A 308 58.54 -11.77 31.64
C THR A 308 59.18 -12.56 30.50
N TYR A 309 58.63 -13.73 30.15
CA TYR A 309 59.14 -14.59 29.08
C TYR A 309 58.16 -14.72 27.92
N GLY A 310 56.85 -14.66 28.15
CA GLY A 310 55.83 -14.74 27.10
C GLY A 310 55.95 -13.60 26.09
N ALA A 311 56.25 -12.40 26.58
CA ALA A 311 56.55 -11.24 25.75
C ALA A 311 57.92 -11.31 25.05
N ASN A 312 58.61 -12.45 24.99
CA ASN A 312 59.71 -12.66 24.02
C ASN A 312 59.22 -13.32 22.71
N TYR A 313 57.94 -13.67 22.61
CA TYR A 313 57.35 -14.40 21.48
C TYR A 313 56.33 -13.56 20.71
N SER A 314 56.05 -13.93 19.46
CA SER A 314 55.05 -13.24 18.63
C SER A 314 53.65 -13.34 19.26
N ALA A 315 52.87 -12.25 19.18
CA ALA A 315 51.48 -12.23 19.63
C ALA A 315 50.66 -13.30 18.91
N VAL A 316 50.88 -13.43 17.59
CA VAL A 316 50.32 -14.48 16.75
C VAL A 316 51.44 -15.37 16.21
N TYR A 317 51.38 -16.67 16.50
CA TYR A 317 52.27 -17.66 15.93
C TYR A 317 51.50 -18.54 14.94
N MET A 318 51.87 -18.51 13.66
CA MET A 318 51.14 -19.23 12.61
C MET A 318 52.05 -20.10 11.73
N TRP A 319 51.60 -21.31 11.42
CA TRP A 319 52.32 -22.19 10.49
C TRP A 319 51.36 -23.07 9.70
N ALA A 320 51.54 -23.06 8.38
CA ALA A 320 50.71 -23.84 7.48
C ALA A 320 51.19 -25.28 7.36
N ASN A 321 50.23 -26.20 7.29
CA ASN A 321 50.54 -27.58 6.94
C ASN A 321 51.29 -27.62 5.59
N PRO A 322 52.29 -28.49 5.42
CA PRO A 322 52.94 -28.68 4.13
C PRO A 322 51.99 -29.09 2.99
N ASP A 323 50.84 -29.69 3.31
CA ASP A 323 49.77 -29.96 2.36
C ASP A 323 48.92 -28.69 2.11
N PRO A 324 48.86 -28.17 0.87
CA PRO A 324 48.09 -26.96 0.54
C PRO A 324 46.59 -27.06 0.86
N GLU A 325 46.01 -28.27 0.87
CA GLU A 325 44.59 -28.47 1.22
C GLU A 325 44.33 -28.29 2.73
N ASN A 326 45.38 -28.26 3.55
CA ASN A 326 45.34 -28.09 5.00
C ASN A 326 46.03 -26.79 5.44
N GLY A 327 45.93 -25.75 4.60
CA GLY A 327 46.49 -24.43 4.88
C GLY A 327 45.93 -23.77 6.15
N VAL A 328 46.53 -22.64 6.50
CA VAL A 328 46.04 -21.77 7.59
C VAL A 328 45.74 -20.39 7.03
N ASN A 329 44.54 -19.90 7.30
CA ASN A 329 44.08 -18.59 6.88
C ASN A 329 43.77 -17.74 8.12
N LEU A 330 44.35 -16.55 8.17
CA LEU A 330 44.03 -15.54 9.16
C LEU A 330 43.49 -14.30 8.46
N VAL A 331 42.25 -13.94 8.75
CA VAL A 331 41.63 -12.68 8.34
C VAL A 331 41.44 -11.82 9.57
N TYR A 332 41.80 -10.54 9.51
CA TYR A 332 41.55 -9.62 10.62
C TYR A 332 41.14 -8.24 10.11
N ASP A 333 40.25 -7.55 10.83
CA ASP A 333 39.90 -6.17 10.51
C ASP A 333 40.95 -5.15 11.00
N SER A 334 40.79 -3.88 10.64
CA SER A 334 41.71 -2.83 11.06
C SER A 334 41.61 -2.42 12.54
N ALA A 335 40.58 -2.89 13.25
CA ALA A 335 40.37 -2.60 14.66
C ALA A 335 41.19 -3.55 15.56
N CYS A 336 41.52 -4.75 15.06
CA CYS A 336 42.39 -5.68 15.77
C CYS A 336 43.76 -5.08 16.10
N THR A 337 44.22 -5.28 17.34
CA THR A 337 45.58 -4.90 17.76
C THR A 337 46.43 -6.13 18.08
N PHE A 338 47.73 -6.03 17.77
CA PHE A 338 48.70 -7.07 18.06
C PHE A 338 49.85 -6.43 18.83
N SER A 339 50.12 -6.93 20.03
CA SER A 339 51.15 -6.35 20.89
C SER A 339 52.02 -7.42 21.55
N ASN A 340 53.27 -7.04 21.77
CA ASN A 340 54.20 -7.77 22.60
C ASN A 340 54.87 -6.73 23.51
N LEU A 341 54.78 -6.91 24.83
CA LEU A 341 55.14 -5.89 25.82
C LEU A 341 56.65 -5.83 26.18
N ASN A 342 57.47 -6.81 25.77
CA ASN A 342 58.92 -6.88 26.13
C ASN A 342 59.87 -7.10 24.94
N SER A 343 59.39 -7.37 23.72
CA SER A 343 60.25 -7.65 22.56
C SER A 343 60.85 -6.38 21.93
N THR A 344 62.16 -6.44 21.66
CA THR A 344 62.87 -5.45 20.81
C THR A 344 62.88 -5.83 19.32
N THR A 345 62.26 -6.95 18.95
CA THR A 345 62.15 -7.47 17.58
C THR A 345 60.71 -7.39 17.08
N ASN A 346 60.52 -6.79 15.90
CA ASN A 346 59.24 -6.37 15.29
C ASN A 346 58.35 -7.51 14.73
N ASP A 347 58.62 -8.78 15.03
CA ASP A 347 57.84 -9.89 14.48
C ASP A 347 56.58 -10.10 15.35
N LEU A 348 55.62 -9.15 15.24
CA LEU A 348 54.26 -9.25 15.81
C LEU A 348 53.57 -10.56 15.39
N PHE A 349 53.98 -11.05 14.24
CA PHE A 349 53.60 -12.33 13.71
C PHE A 349 54.82 -13.15 13.28
N PHE A 350 54.75 -14.45 13.50
CA PHE A 350 55.69 -15.41 12.92
C PHE A 350 54.97 -16.31 11.90
N TYR A 351 55.59 -16.50 10.73
CA TYR A 351 55.03 -17.30 9.64
C TYR A 351 56.02 -18.33 9.11
N GLY A 352 55.59 -19.59 9.06
CA GLY A 352 56.32 -20.67 8.40
C GLY A 352 55.54 -21.28 7.23
N ASN A 353 56.18 -21.33 6.06
CA ASN A 353 55.79 -22.09 4.85
C ASN A 353 54.72 -21.46 3.91
N ASN A 354 54.66 -21.94 2.65
CA ASN A 354 53.90 -21.37 1.52
C ASN A 354 52.35 -21.54 1.56
N GLY A 355 51.77 -22.12 2.62
CA GLY A 355 50.33 -22.34 2.74
C GLY A 355 49.62 -21.47 3.79
N ALA A 356 50.32 -20.47 4.33
CA ALA A 356 49.82 -19.57 5.37
C ALA A 356 49.39 -18.26 4.70
N ASN A 357 48.09 -17.95 4.75
CA ASN A 357 47.54 -16.73 4.15
C ASN A 357 47.06 -15.77 5.22
N ILE A 358 47.31 -14.48 4.98
CA ILE A 358 47.01 -13.41 5.91
C ILE A 358 46.41 -12.27 5.14
N THR A 359 45.19 -11.93 5.51
CA THR A 359 44.44 -10.89 4.85
C THR A 359 44.09 -9.84 5.89
N ALA A 360 44.73 -8.68 5.78
CA ALA A 360 44.39 -7.49 6.55
C ALA A 360 43.19 -6.80 5.89
N GLY A 361 42.10 -6.65 6.61
CA GLY A 361 40.78 -6.23 6.12
C GLY A 361 39.84 -7.43 5.92
N LEU A 362 38.58 -7.27 6.34
CA LEU A 362 37.54 -8.26 6.07
C LEU A 362 37.20 -8.26 4.58
N ALA A 363 36.78 -9.43 4.09
CA ALA A 363 36.25 -9.58 2.75
C ALA A 363 35.00 -8.68 2.59
N VAL A 364 35.05 -7.73 1.68
CA VAL A 364 33.91 -6.86 1.33
C VAL A 364 33.26 -7.33 0.05
N ALA A 365 34.06 -7.68 -0.95
CA ALA A 365 33.59 -8.05 -2.27
C ALA A 365 34.31 -9.31 -2.78
N GLN A 366 33.64 -10.05 -3.66
CA GLN A 366 34.18 -11.23 -4.32
C GLN A 366 33.89 -11.16 -5.82
N ALA A 367 34.87 -11.51 -6.65
CA ALA A 367 34.69 -11.73 -8.08
C ALA A 367 35.35 -13.06 -8.47
N GLY A 368 34.55 -14.02 -8.94
CA GLY A 368 34.99 -15.41 -9.10
C GLY A 368 35.52 -15.99 -7.77
N ASP A 369 36.72 -16.59 -7.80
CA ASP A 369 37.38 -17.13 -6.60
C ASP A 369 38.21 -16.07 -5.83
N ARG A 370 38.25 -14.83 -6.30
CA ARG A 370 39.07 -13.76 -5.71
C ARG A 370 38.26 -12.90 -4.75
N ILE A 371 38.82 -12.66 -3.58
CA ILE A 371 38.25 -11.83 -2.52
C ILE A 371 38.97 -10.47 -2.48
N TYR A 372 38.21 -9.41 -2.23
CA TYR A 372 38.65 -8.02 -2.12
C TYR A 372 38.19 -7.42 -0.80
N ASN A 373 39.03 -6.59 -0.20
CA ASN A 373 38.74 -5.95 1.09
C ASN A 373 38.05 -4.58 0.94
N SER A 374 37.65 -4.23 -0.30
CA SER A 374 36.81 -3.08 -0.65
C SER A 374 36.08 -3.37 -1.96
N LEU A 375 34.91 -2.79 -2.16
CA LEU A 375 34.18 -2.85 -3.43
C LEU A 375 34.94 -2.08 -4.53
N GLN A 376 35.56 -0.94 -4.19
CA GLN A 376 36.32 -0.19 -5.19
C GLN A 376 37.47 -1.02 -5.80
N ALA A 377 38.22 -1.75 -4.98
CA ALA A 377 39.32 -2.59 -5.49
C ALA A 377 38.82 -3.73 -6.39
N ALA A 378 37.60 -4.23 -6.16
CA ALA A 378 36.99 -5.24 -7.03
C ALA A 378 36.58 -4.63 -8.38
N ILE A 379 36.12 -3.38 -8.40
CA ILE A 379 35.76 -2.66 -9.64
C ILE A 379 37.02 -2.29 -10.44
N ASP A 380 38.06 -1.80 -9.77
CA ASP A 380 39.32 -1.38 -10.40
C ASP A 380 40.08 -2.55 -11.10
N ASP A 381 39.81 -3.79 -10.69
CA ASP A 381 40.39 -5.01 -11.32
C ASP A 381 39.58 -5.51 -12.53
N ASP A 382 38.66 -4.67 -13.06
CA ASP A 382 37.90 -4.86 -14.30
C ASP A 382 37.04 -6.16 -14.32
N ASN A 383 36.41 -6.47 -13.19
CA ASN A 383 35.52 -7.63 -13.06
C ASN A 383 34.11 -7.33 -13.60
N GLU A 384 33.57 -8.21 -14.43
CA GLU A 384 32.20 -8.09 -14.95
C GLU A 384 31.12 -8.33 -13.88
N GLU A 385 31.37 -9.23 -12.92
CA GLU A 385 30.41 -9.59 -11.86
C GLU A 385 31.09 -9.59 -10.49
N ILE A 386 30.53 -8.82 -9.56
CA ILE A 386 31.04 -8.62 -8.21
C ILE A 386 29.90 -8.87 -7.21
N THR A 387 30.16 -9.70 -6.22
CA THR A 387 29.21 -10.00 -5.13
C THR A 387 29.73 -9.38 -3.84
N LEU A 388 28.89 -8.62 -3.13
CA LEU A 388 29.21 -8.21 -1.77
C LEU A 388 29.14 -9.41 -0.82
N VAL A 389 30.18 -9.58 -0.03
CA VAL A 389 30.28 -10.62 1.00
C VAL A 389 30.30 -10.03 2.41
N GLY A 390 30.53 -8.73 2.52
CA GLY A 390 30.43 -7.94 3.76
C GLY A 390 29.79 -6.57 3.51
N ASP A 391 29.28 -5.95 4.58
CA ASP A 391 28.90 -4.54 4.55
C ASP A 391 30.16 -3.69 4.42
N THR A 392 30.04 -2.53 3.77
CA THR A 392 31.19 -1.66 3.51
C THR A 392 30.83 -0.19 3.63
N LYS A 393 31.82 0.60 4.05
CA LYS A 393 31.72 2.04 4.15
C LYS A 393 32.77 2.70 3.24
N GLU A 394 32.37 3.03 2.01
CA GLU A 394 33.25 3.57 0.97
C GLU A 394 32.46 4.43 -0.04
N ASN A 395 33.15 5.37 -0.70
CA ASN A 395 32.60 6.05 -1.87
C ASN A 395 33.05 5.29 -3.12
N VAL A 396 32.12 4.76 -3.91
CA VAL A 396 32.41 3.90 -5.05
C VAL A 396 32.31 4.68 -6.36
N VAL A 397 33.26 4.45 -7.27
CA VAL A 397 33.31 5.06 -8.60
C VAL A 397 33.42 3.97 -9.67
N VAL A 398 32.51 4.01 -10.64
CA VAL A 398 32.58 3.26 -11.91
C VAL A 398 32.99 4.24 -13.00
N ASP A 399 34.12 4.01 -13.65
CA ASP A 399 34.68 4.90 -14.68
C ASP A 399 35.31 4.11 -15.83
N GLY A 400 34.44 3.69 -16.75
CA GLY A 400 34.81 3.04 -18.01
C GLY A 400 34.59 1.53 -18.02
N GLN A 401 34.25 0.96 -16.86
CA GLN A 401 33.98 -0.48 -16.68
C GLN A 401 32.51 -0.82 -16.99
N THR A 402 32.25 -2.10 -17.26
CA THR A 402 30.90 -2.69 -17.28
C THR A 402 30.79 -3.63 -16.08
N VAL A 403 30.03 -3.23 -15.05
CA VAL A 403 29.98 -3.92 -13.75
C VAL A 403 28.57 -4.40 -13.44
N THR A 404 28.44 -5.66 -13.03
CA THR A 404 27.26 -6.19 -12.34
C THR A 404 27.58 -6.37 -10.86
N LEU A 405 26.97 -5.55 -10.01
CA LEU A 405 27.08 -5.59 -8.56
C LEU A 405 25.89 -6.34 -7.95
N ASP A 406 26.13 -7.51 -7.36
CA ASP A 406 25.17 -8.19 -6.49
C ASP A 406 25.35 -7.73 -5.04
N LEU A 407 24.34 -7.05 -4.50
CA LEU A 407 24.36 -6.57 -3.13
C LEU A 407 24.29 -7.72 -2.10
N ASN A 408 23.74 -8.89 -2.46
CA ASN A 408 23.75 -10.11 -1.63
C ASN A 408 23.36 -9.92 -0.14
N GLY A 409 22.38 -9.07 0.11
CA GLY A 409 21.85 -8.71 1.42
C GLY A 409 22.71 -7.72 2.21
N LYS A 410 23.75 -7.14 1.61
CA LYS A 410 24.73 -6.25 2.24
C LYS A 410 24.46 -4.78 1.97
N THR A 411 25.12 -3.93 2.74
CA THR A 411 25.02 -2.47 2.69
C THR A 411 26.31 -1.84 2.19
N VAL A 412 26.19 -0.91 1.24
CA VAL A 412 27.25 0.04 0.86
C VAL A 412 26.84 1.39 1.44
N THR A 413 27.64 1.93 2.37
CA THR A 413 27.40 3.25 2.98
C THR A 413 28.49 4.22 2.55
N ASN A 414 28.14 5.45 2.17
CA ASN A 414 29.14 6.43 1.78
C ASN A 414 29.97 6.96 2.97
N VAL A 415 31.09 7.61 2.66
CA VAL A 415 31.94 8.31 3.64
C VAL A 415 31.61 9.80 3.66
N ASP A 416 31.87 10.48 2.55
CA ASP A 416 31.75 11.93 2.41
C ASP A 416 31.37 12.40 0.98
N ASP A 417 31.20 11.46 0.03
CA ASP A 417 30.75 11.74 -1.33
C ASP A 417 29.49 10.92 -1.68
N HIS A 418 29.09 10.86 -2.95
CA HIS A 418 28.05 9.92 -3.38
C HIS A 418 28.43 8.47 -3.01
N THR A 419 27.45 7.64 -2.63
CA THR A 419 27.72 6.22 -2.32
C THR A 419 28.24 5.49 -3.56
N ILE A 420 27.55 5.64 -4.70
CA ILE A 420 28.00 5.15 -6.00
C ILE A 420 27.95 6.28 -7.02
N THR A 421 29.07 6.54 -7.69
CA THR A 421 29.16 7.45 -8.84
C THR A 421 29.49 6.65 -10.10
N VAL A 422 28.61 6.72 -11.10
CA VAL A 422 28.90 6.18 -12.44
C VAL A 422 29.31 7.37 -13.31
N LYS A 423 30.61 7.50 -13.57
CA LYS A 423 31.20 8.58 -14.38
C LYS A 423 31.20 8.25 -15.87
N SER A 424 31.56 7.02 -16.20
CA SER A 424 31.51 6.44 -17.54
C SER A 424 31.34 4.92 -17.45
N GLY A 425 30.88 4.25 -18.51
CA GLY A 425 30.66 2.80 -18.51
C GLY A 425 29.21 2.39 -18.17
N GLU A 426 29.04 1.13 -17.72
CA GLU A 426 27.75 0.54 -17.40
C GLU A 426 27.73 -0.08 -15.99
N LEU A 427 26.63 0.12 -15.25
CA LEU A 427 26.42 -0.48 -13.93
C LEU A 427 25.06 -1.20 -13.88
N THR A 428 25.07 -2.49 -13.55
CA THR A 428 23.87 -3.23 -13.13
C THR A 428 23.94 -3.52 -11.65
N VAL A 429 22.95 -3.12 -10.86
CA VAL A 429 22.82 -3.49 -9.44
C VAL A 429 21.71 -4.52 -9.31
N LYS A 430 21.96 -5.61 -8.58
CA LYS A 430 20.99 -6.68 -8.34
C LYS A 430 21.08 -7.20 -6.90
N GLY A 431 20.19 -8.13 -6.56
CA GLY A 431 20.14 -8.77 -5.25
C GLY A 431 19.47 -7.91 -4.19
N LYS A 432 19.24 -8.49 -3.01
CA LYS A 432 18.77 -7.73 -1.84
C LYS A 432 19.94 -6.95 -1.26
N GLY A 433 19.70 -5.90 -0.50
CA GLY A 433 20.76 -5.09 0.14
C GLY A 433 20.45 -3.60 0.03
N THR A 434 21.37 -2.75 0.46
CA THR A 434 21.14 -1.30 0.52
C THR A 434 22.34 -0.49 0.02
N VAL A 435 22.08 0.47 -0.86
CA VAL A 435 23.01 1.55 -1.19
C VAL A 435 22.55 2.78 -0.42
N GLN A 436 23.31 3.12 0.63
CA GLN A 436 22.91 4.09 1.64
C GLN A 436 23.73 5.37 1.54
N ASN A 437 23.05 6.51 1.54
CA ASN A 437 23.69 7.82 1.65
C ASN A 437 23.34 8.51 2.98
N LEU A 438 24.38 8.83 3.75
CA LEU A 438 24.30 9.57 5.02
C LEU A 438 24.82 11.01 4.92
N THR A 439 25.36 11.42 3.77
CA THR A 439 26.00 12.73 3.60
C THR A 439 25.11 13.74 2.87
N HIS A 440 25.03 14.94 3.44
CA HIS A 440 24.31 16.06 2.87
C HIS A 440 24.82 16.42 1.47
N GLN A 441 23.92 16.78 0.56
CA GLN A 441 24.24 17.15 -0.84
C GLN A 441 24.85 16.04 -1.70
N LYS A 442 24.79 14.79 -1.26
CA LYS A 442 25.29 13.61 -1.98
C LYS A 442 24.16 12.62 -2.24
N ALA A 443 24.13 11.92 -3.38
CA ALA A 443 23.15 10.90 -3.69
C ALA A 443 23.63 9.49 -3.27
N ALA A 444 22.70 8.56 -3.07
CA ALA A 444 23.02 7.14 -3.00
C ALA A 444 23.56 6.63 -4.34
N LEU A 445 23.03 7.13 -5.45
CA LEU A 445 23.57 6.86 -6.78
C LEU A 445 23.53 8.11 -7.64
N ALA A 446 24.67 8.43 -8.28
CA ALA A 446 24.79 9.49 -9.26
C ALA A 446 25.29 8.94 -10.60
N ALA A 447 24.47 9.04 -11.65
CA ALA A 447 24.80 8.61 -13.00
C ALA A 447 25.05 9.81 -13.91
N TYR A 448 26.18 9.84 -14.62
CA TYR A 448 26.61 10.96 -15.44
C TYR A 448 26.24 10.76 -16.93
N PRO A 449 26.28 11.81 -17.76
CA PRO A 449 25.92 11.70 -19.18
C PRO A 449 26.71 10.61 -19.92
N GLY A 450 26.00 9.81 -20.71
CA GLY A 450 26.58 8.71 -21.50
C GLY A 450 26.78 7.39 -20.74
N THR A 451 26.45 7.33 -19.45
CA THR A 451 26.45 6.07 -18.69
C THR A 451 25.15 5.30 -18.87
N LYS A 452 25.21 3.97 -18.72
CA LYS A 452 24.03 3.11 -18.64
C LYS A 452 23.92 2.47 -17.27
N VAL A 453 22.78 2.63 -16.60
CA VAL A 453 22.54 2.07 -15.26
C VAL A 453 21.29 1.21 -15.26
N THR A 454 21.34 0.05 -14.62
CA THR A 454 20.19 -0.87 -14.49
C THR A 454 20.07 -1.31 -13.04
N LEU A 455 18.93 -1.02 -12.41
CA LEU A 455 18.65 -1.30 -10.99
C LEU A 455 17.64 -2.45 -10.91
N ASN A 456 18.15 -3.69 -10.90
CA ASN A 456 17.39 -4.94 -10.89
C ASN A 456 17.11 -5.47 -9.47
N GLY A 457 17.08 -4.58 -8.48
CA GLY A 457 16.93 -4.92 -7.06
C GLY A 457 17.66 -3.95 -6.14
N GLY A 458 17.67 -4.29 -4.85
CA GLY A 458 18.27 -3.48 -3.80
C GLY A 458 17.40 -2.29 -3.37
N THR A 459 17.83 -1.66 -2.28
CA THR A 459 17.23 -0.44 -1.75
C THR A 459 18.23 0.71 -1.85
N PHE A 460 17.86 1.80 -2.50
CA PHE A 460 18.61 3.05 -2.53
C PHE A 460 17.97 3.98 -1.52
N ASP A 461 18.66 4.27 -0.43
CA ASP A 461 18.07 4.98 0.71
C ASP A 461 18.87 6.20 1.14
N ARG A 462 18.12 7.24 1.49
CA ARG A 462 18.62 8.46 2.12
C ARG A 462 18.13 8.53 3.57
N THR A 463 18.70 7.67 4.42
CA THR A 463 18.14 7.34 5.74
C THR A 463 18.07 8.53 6.71
N ASN A 464 19.01 9.48 6.65
CA ASN A 464 19.07 10.61 7.59
C ASN A 464 18.30 11.85 7.11
N GLU A 465 17.57 11.79 6.00
CA GLU A 465 16.87 12.96 5.50
C GLU A 465 15.55 13.21 6.23
N THR A 466 15.42 14.39 6.81
CA THR A 466 14.33 14.76 7.73
C THR A 466 13.65 16.09 7.38
N GLY A 467 13.91 16.64 6.19
CA GLY A 467 13.20 17.84 5.72
C GLY A 467 11.69 17.58 5.67
N THR A 468 10.87 18.60 5.91
CA THR A 468 9.41 18.44 6.00
C THR A 468 8.65 19.03 4.82
N GLY A 469 9.33 19.77 3.94
CA GLY A 469 8.73 20.42 2.79
C GLY A 469 9.76 21.21 1.97
N PRO A 470 9.32 21.91 0.90
CA PRO A 470 10.21 22.54 -0.07
C PRO A 470 11.13 23.61 0.53
N ASP A 471 10.72 24.23 1.64
CA ASP A 471 11.45 25.33 2.27
C ASP A 471 12.17 24.94 3.57
N THR A 472 12.03 23.69 4.04
CA THR A 472 12.58 23.23 5.34
C THR A 472 13.48 22.02 5.15
N SER A 473 14.79 22.25 5.10
CA SER A 473 15.83 21.21 4.99
C SER A 473 16.07 20.49 6.32
N GLY A 474 16.30 19.18 6.26
CA GLY A 474 16.70 18.33 7.39
C GLY A 474 18.20 18.24 7.62
N ASN A 475 19.01 19.16 7.08
CA ASN A 475 20.49 19.17 7.09
C ASN A 475 21.17 18.00 6.37
N ASN A 476 20.44 16.96 5.95
CA ASN A 476 20.92 15.92 5.02
C ASN A 476 20.20 16.05 3.67
N SER A 477 19.67 17.20 3.27
CA SER A 477 18.78 17.24 2.09
C SER A 477 19.52 17.17 0.76
N TRP A 478 19.08 16.26 -0.11
CA TRP A 478 19.41 16.13 -1.53
C TRP A 478 18.56 15.01 -2.17
N TYR A 479 18.76 14.77 -3.47
CA TYR A 479 18.21 13.60 -4.16
C TYR A 479 18.77 12.27 -3.60
N THR A 480 17.96 11.20 -3.62
CA THR A 480 18.46 9.84 -3.38
C THR A 480 19.17 9.31 -4.63
N ILE A 481 18.58 9.54 -5.81
CA ILE A 481 19.21 9.27 -7.11
C ILE A 481 19.31 10.54 -7.92
N LYS A 482 20.50 10.79 -8.48
CA LYS A 482 20.74 11.80 -9.51
C LYS A 482 21.03 11.09 -10.83
N ASN A 483 20.15 11.23 -11.81
CA ASN A 483 20.30 10.61 -13.12
C ASN A 483 20.46 11.67 -14.22
N HIS A 484 21.65 11.73 -14.80
CA HIS A 484 21.93 12.45 -16.04
C HIS A 484 22.28 11.49 -17.20
N GLY A 485 22.22 10.17 -16.98
CA GLY A 485 22.56 9.12 -17.94
C GLY A 485 21.33 8.42 -18.52
N ASP A 486 21.49 7.16 -18.92
CA ASP A 486 20.42 6.24 -19.31
C ASP A 486 20.20 5.20 -18.20
N MET A 487 19.11 5.33 -17.44
CA MET A 487 18.82 4.51 -16.27
C MET A 487 17.53 3.70 -16.45
N THR A 488 17.59 2.42 -16.08
CA THR A 488 16.43 1.53 -15.98
C THR A 488 16.27 1.05 -14.54
N ILE A 489 15.06 1.16 -13.97
CA ILE A 489 14.68 0.59 -12.67
C ILE A 489 13.74 -0.58 -12.92
N ASP A 490 14.14 -1.78 -12.50
CA ASP A 490 13.35 -3.01 -12.65
C ASP A 490 13.42 -3.84 -11.36
N GLY A 491 12.68 -3.38 -10.34
CA GLY A 491 12.50 -4.11 -9.08
C GLY A 491 13.28 -3.53 -7.90
N ALA A 492 14.01 -2.43 -8.08
CA ALA A 492 14.64 -1.72 -6.97
C ALA A 492 13.63 -0.90 -6.15
N THR A 493 13.99 -0.63 -4.89
CA THR A 493 13.29 0.35 -4.04
C THR A 493 14.14 1.61 -3.92
N VAL A 494 13.56 2.79 -4.10
CA VAL A 494 14.24 4.08 -3.92
C VAL A 494 13.45 4.90 -2.92
N ARG A 495 14.10 5.30 -1.81
CA ARG A 495 13.44 5.99 -0.71
C ARG A 495 14.09 7.32 -0.38
N ASN A 496 13.26 8.32 -0.09
CA ASN A 496 13.68 9.57 0.53
C ASN A 496 12.67 9.97 1.61
N GLY A 497 13.09 9.92 2.88
CA GLY A 497 12.19 10.17 4.02
C GLY A 497 11.81 11.64 4.23
N GLY A 498 12.46 12.60 3.56
CA GLY A 498 12.17 14.03 3.74
C GLY A 498 11.53 14.70 2.53
N GLY A 499 10.99 15.89 2.75
CA GLY A 499 10.23 16.70 1.80
C GLY A 499 10.98 17.88 1.17
N PHE A 500 12.28 18.05 1.41
CA PHE A 500 13.04 19.19 0.86
C PHE A 500 13.51 18.97 -0.59
N SER A 501 13.89 17.75 -0.94
CA SER A 501 14.39 17.40 -2.28
C SER A 501 13.64 16.18 -2.82
N SER A 502 13.47 16.09 -4.13
CA SER A 502 12.84 14.93 -4.77
C SER A 502 13.64 13.65 -4.53
N CYS A 503 12.98 12.50 -4.54
CA CYS A 503 13.63 11.20 -4.34
C CYS A 503 14.57 10.90 -5.53
N ILE A 504 14.05 11.02 -6.76
CA ILE A 504 14.84 10.92 -7.99
C ILE A 504 14.83 12.25 -8.74
N ASN A 505 16.00 12.68 -9.21
CA ASN A 505 16.13 13.74 -10.21
C ASN A 505 16.61 13.12 -11.53
N ASN A 506 15.80 13.25 -12.58
CA ASN A 506 16.14 12.84 -13.94
C ASN A 506 16.22 14.09 -14.81
N GLY A 507 17.39 14.41 -15.36
CA GLY A 507 17.60 15.64 -16.12
C GLY A 507 18.35 16.71 -15.33
N TRP A 508 18.29 17.96 -15.80
CA TRP A 508 19.10 19.05 -15.29
C TRP A 508 18.27 20.03 -14.47
N TYR A 509 18.81 20.46 -13.32
CA TYR A 509 18.20 21.55 -12.54
C TYR A 509 18.06 22.87 -13.34
N SER A 510 18.95 23.08 -14.31
CA SER A 510 18.78 24.12 -15.32
C SER A 510 19.54 23.75 -16.60
N GLY A 511 18.81 23.55 -17.69
CA GLY A 511 19.32 23.27 -19.03
C GLY A 511 20.06 24.45 -19.65
N SER A 512 19.89 25.65 -19.11
CA SER A 512 20.60 26.88 -19.53
C SER A 512 21.97 27.07 -18.87
N ALA A 513 22.32 26.24 -17.87
CA ALA A 513 23.49 26.44 -17.03
C ALA A 513 24.82 26.12 -17.74
N GLN A 514 25.22 26.99 -18.68
CA GLN A 514 26.64 27.21 -18.98
C GLN A 514 27.25 28.11 -17.90
N GLY A 515 28.11 27.54 -17.05
CA GLY A 515 29.12 28.33 -16.33
C GLY A 515 28.70 29.02 -15.02
N THR A 516 27.61 28.60 -14.36
CA THR A 516 27.32 29.05 -12.98
C THR A 516 28.16 28.24 -11.97
N PRO A 517 29.00 28.88 -11.13
CA PRO A 517 29.84 28.17 -10.16
C PRO A 517 28.98 27.44 -9.11
N GLY A 518 29.18 26.13 -8.99
CA GLY A 518 28.36 25.20 -8.18
C GLY A 518 27.79 24.02 -9.00
N ASN A 519 27.80 24.14 -10.34
CA ASN A 519 27.27 23.16 -11.31
C ASN A 519 28.38 22.62 -12.26
N ASN A 520 29.64 22.66 -11.82
CA ASN A 520 30.80 22.84 -12.70
C ASN A 520 31.60 21.59 -13.12
N ASP A 521 31.08 20.37 -12.96
CA ASP A 521 31.71 19.19 -13.58
C ASP A 521 31.09 18.81 -14.94
N LEU A 522 29.96 19.40 -15.32
CA LEU A 522 29.13 18.89 -16.43
C LEU A 522 28.75 19.91 -17.52
N ALA A 523 29.35 21.10 -17.52
CA ALA A 523 29.06 22.14 -18.53
C ALA A 523 29.28 21.69 -20.00
N VAL A 524 30.12 20.67 -20.23
CA VAL A 524 30.36 20.08 -21.56
C VAL A 524 29.20 19.22 -22.07
N TYR A 525 28.26 18.86 -21.19
CA TYR A 525 27.10 18.02 -21.49
C TYR A 525 25.78 18.80 -21.46
N ALA A 526 25.82 20.14 -21.42
CA ALA A 526 24.63 20.96 -21.51
C ALA A 526 23.84 20.61 -22.78
N GLY A 527 22.56 20.27 -22.62
CA GLY A 527 21.68 19.85 -23.72
C GLY A 527 21.72 18.35 -24.05
N THR A 528 22.31 17.49 -23.23
CA THR A 528 22.15 16.03 -23.36
C THR A 528 20.94 15.53 -22.57
N ASN A 529 20.13 14.69 -23.20
CA ASN A 529 18.94 14.12 -22.57
C ASN A 529 19.33 13.07 -21.52
N ALA A 530 18.68 13.12 -20.36
CA ALA A 530 18.74 12.09 -19.33
C ALA A 530 17.52 11.18 -19.47
N LYS A 531 17.70 9.87 -19.45
CA LYS A 531 16.63 8.90 -19.63
C LYS A 531 16.42 8.09 -18.37
N LEU A 532 15.18 8.00 -17.91
CA LEU A 532 14.77 7.14 -16.83
C LEU A 532 13.62 6.25 -17.31
N THR A 533 13.84 4.94 -17.35
CA THR A 533 12.81 3.93 -17.57
C THR A 533 12.50 3.22 -16.27
N ILE A 534 11.25 3.23 -15.82
CA ILE A 534 10.79 2.48 -14.65
C ILE A 534 9.93 1.32 -15.16
N VAL A 535 10.48 0.10 -15.13
CA VAL A 535 9.77 -1.13 -15.53
C VAL A 535 8.96 -1.66 -14.36
N SER A 536 9.59 -1.73 -13.18
CA SER A 536 8.97 -2.20 -11.93
C SER A 536 9.78 -1.68 -10.73
N GLY A 537 9.25 -1.83 -9.51
CA GLY A 537 9.90 -1.37 -8.28
C GLY A 537 9.06 -0.40 -7.48
N LYS A 538 9.64 0.17 -6.43
CA LYS A 538 8.97 1.11 -5.52
C LYS A 538 9.77 2.40 -5.38
N ILE A 539 9.13 3.55 -5.54
CA ILE A 539 9.74 4.87 -5.35
C ILE A 539 8.90 5.63 -4.34
N ASP A 540 9.50 5.94 -3.18
CA ASP A 540 8.76 6.39 -2.02
C ASP A 540 9.35 7.67 -1.42
N GLY A 541 8.52 8.71 -1.35
CA GLY A 541 8.82 9.96 -0.65
C GLY A 541 9.57 11.00 -1.48
N GLY A 542 10.35 11.85 -0.81
CA GLY A 542 10.92 13.07 -1.38
C GLY A 542 9.92 14.23 -1.44
N LEU A 543 10.37 15.40 -1.90
CA LEU A 543 9.46 16.47 -2.35
C LEU A 543 8.56 15.94 -3.47
N ASN A 544 9.18 15.32 -4.48
CA ASN A 544 8.51 14.51 -5.49
C ASN A 544 9.13 13.12 -5.52
N ALA A 545 8.36 12.07 -5.80
CA ALA A 545 8.96 10.73 -5.97
C ALA A 545 9.90 10.72 -7.18
N VAL A 546 9.47 11.31 -8.31
CA VAL A 546 10.32 11.57 -9.48
C VAL A 546 10.18 13.03 -9.90
N LYS A 547 11.31 13.72 -10.03
CA LYS A 547 11.41 15.00 -10.75
C LYS A 547 12.07 14.76 -12.09
N ASN A 548 11.29 14.82 -13.16
CA ASN A 548 11.76 14.82 -14.54
C ASN A 548 11.99 16.26 -14.99
N ASP A 549 13.23 16.71 -14.87
CA ASP A 549 13.69 18.10 -15.03
C ASP A 549 14.04 18.43 -16.49
N ASP A 550 14.69 19.58 -16.72
CA ASP A 550 15.13 20.01 -18.05
C ASP A 550 15.90 18.90 -18.78
N TYR A 551 15.57 18.65 -20.04
CA TYR A 551 16.09 17.54 -20.86
C TYR A 551 15.89 16.13 -20.27
N GLY A 552 15.01 15.96 -19.29
CA GLY A 552 14.61 14.66 -18.77
C GLY A 552 13.61 13.95 -19.68
N GLU A 553 13.84 12.68 -19.98
CA GLU A 553 12.91 11.76 -20.62
C GLU A 553 12.56 10.65 -19.61
N LEU A 554 11.29 10.59 -19.22
CA LEU A 554 10.76 9.58 -18.30
C LEU A 554 9.84 8.61 -19.05
N LEU A 555 10.08 7.32 -18.92
CA LEU A 555 9.19 6.24 -19.36
C LEU A 555 8.81 5.38 -18.16
N VAL A 556 7.52 5.24 -17.86
CA VAL A 556 7.02 4.40 -16.76
C VAL A 556 6.20 3.25 -17.32
N GLN A 557 6.74 2.04 -17.30
CA GLN A 557 6.08 0.82 -17.76
C GLN A 557 5.45 0.00 -16.61
N GLY A 558 5.66 0.44 -15.36
CA GLY A 558 5.11 -0.16 -14.15
C GLY A 558 5.75 0.41 -12.87
N GLY A 559 5.47 -0.22 -11.73
CA GLY A 559 5.99 0.18 -10.42
C GLY A 559 4.98 0.94 -9.54
N GLU A 560 5.37 1.17 -8.29
CA GLU A 560 4.60 1.87 -7.25
C GLU A 560 5.32 3.18 -6.90
N LEU A 561 4.65 4.32 -7.10
CA LEU A 561 5.16 5.65 -6.75
C LEU A 561 4.28 6.27 -5.68
N THR A 562 4.87 6.61 -4.53
CA THR A 562 4.15 7.19 -3.39
C THR A 562 4.76 8.53 -2.98
N ASN A 563 3.92 9.51 -2.67
CA ASN A 563 4.37 10.80 -2.16
C ASN A 563 3.34 11.44 -1.21
N SER A 564 3.81 12.28 -0.29
CA SER A 564 2.96 12.96 0.69
C SER A 564 3.24 14.47 0.82
N VAL A 565 4.08 15.03 -0.06
CA VAL A 565 4.58 16.41 0.07
C VAL A 565 4.18 17.27 -1.11
N GLN A 566 4.53 16.90 -2.35
CA GLN A 566 4.19 17.69 -3.52
C GLN A 566 3.55 16.85 -4.62
N ALA A 567 4.25 15.88 -5.21
CA ALA A 567 3.68 15.01 -6.23
C ALA A 567 4.39 13.67 -6.35
N THR A 568 3.73 12.67 -6.94
CA THR A 568 4.45 11.45 -7.34
C THR A 568 5.41 11.75 -8.49
N ILE A 569 4.96 12.49 -9.50
CA ILE A 569 5.78 12.93 -10.62
C ILE A 569 5.67 14.45 -10.77
N LEU A 570 6.80 15.13 -10.83
CA LEU A 570 6.92 16.46 -11.40
C LEU A 570 7.61 16.35 -12.76
N ASN A 571 6.90 16.68 -13.84
CA ASN A 571 7.41 16.65 -15.21
C ASN A 571 7.55 18.05 -15.79
N TRP A 572 8.78 18.41 -16.16
CA TRP A 572 9.10 19.62 -16.92
C TRP A 572 9.29 19.36 -18.41
N ASN A 573 9.76 18.18 -18.82
CA ASN A 573 10.15 17.92 -20.21
C ASN A 573 9.30 16.87 -20.94
N ILE A 574 9.68 15.59 -20.92
CA ILE A 574 8.96 14.51 -21.62
C ILE A 574 8.72 13.36 -20.65
N ALA A 575 7.46 13.01 -20.40
CA ALA A 575 7.06 11.84 -19.64
C ALA A 575 6.05 10.99 -20.42
N THR A 576 6.27 9.68 -20.45
CA THR A 576 5.33 8.68 -20.97
C THR A 576 5.04 7.67 -19.87
N ILE A 577 3.77 7.53 -19.50
CA ILE A 577 3.29 6.59 -18.50
C ILE A 577 2.47 5.53 -19.24
N GLU A 578 3.04 4.34 -19.34
CA GLU A 578 2.41 3.18 -19.94
C GLU A 578 1.59 2.39 -18.93
N LYS A 579 2.01 2.29 -17.66
CA LYS A 579 1.34 1.63 -16.50
C LYS A 579 1.91 2.13 -15.16
N GLY A 580 1.38 1.60 -14.04
CA GLY A 580 1.91 1.80 -12.68
C GLY A 580 0.83 2.22 -11.68
N THR A 581 1.21 2.33 -10.41
CA THR A 581 0.34 2.88 -9.35
C THR A 581 0.97 4.16 -8.80
N PHE A 582 0.19 5.23 -8.74
CA PHE A 582 0.63 6.56 -8.34
C PHE A 582 -0.29 7.07 -7.23
N SER A 583 0.23 7.10 -6.00
CA SER A 583 -0.55 7.46 -4.82
C SER A 583 0.03 8.68 -4.12
N ALA A 584 -0.73 9.76 -4.12
CA ALA A 584 -0.44 10.99 -3.39
C ALA A 584 -1.40 11.12 -2.19
N THR A 585 -0.90 11.46 -1.00
CA THR A 585 -1.78 11.71 0.15
C THR A 585 -2.53 13.04 0.01
N SER A 586 -3.53 13.28 0.85
CA SER A 586 -4.30 14.54 0.88
C SER A 586 -3.45 15.80 1.09
N ASP A 587 -2.26 15.66 1.68
CA ASP A 587 -1.35 16.78 1.95
C ASP A 587 -0.47 17.13 0.72
N ALA A 588 -0.41 16.25 -0.28
CA ALA A 588 0.28 16.52 -1.53
C ALA A 588 -0.51 17.51 -2.40
N LYS A 589 0.15 18.12 -3.39
CA LYS A 589 -0.53 19.06 -4.31
C LYS A 589 -1.33 18.33 -5.39
N ALA A 590 -0.72 17.33 -6.01
CA ALA A 590 -1.33 16.54 -7.07
C ALA A 590 -0.64 15.19 -7.19
N VAL A 591 -1.26 14.25 -7.90
CA VAL A 591 -0.58 13.00 -8.29
C VAL A 591 0.53 13.32 -9.27
N ILE A 592 0.24 14.12 -10.31
CA ILE A 592 1.21 14.60 -11.30
C ILE A 592 1.19 16.13 -11.36
N LEU A 593 2.36 16.73 -11.24
CA LEU A 593 2.60 18.11 -11.64
C LEU A 593 3.24 18.13 -13.02
N ASN A 594 2.68 18.91 -13.94
CA ASN A 594 3.20 19.06 -15.30
C ASN A 594 3.45 20.53 -15.60
N GLY A 595 4.61 20.87 -16.14
CA GLY A 595 4.99 22.25 -16.43
C GLY A 595 5.72 22.39 -17.75
N LYS A 596 5.41 23.46 -18.47
CA LYS A 596 6.13 23.89 -19.68
C LYS A 596 6.79 25.24 -19.43
N ILE A 597 8.05 25.39 -19.80
CA ILE A 597 8.79 26.67 -19.80
C ILE A 597 9.39 26.94 -21.19
N ASP A 598 10.00 25.93 -21.80
CA ASP A 598 10.79 26.05 -23.03
C ASP A 598 10.53 24.86 -23.97
N GLY A 599 10.27 25.14 -25.26
CA GLY A 599 9.94 24.09 -26.25
C GLY A 599 11.08 23.12 -26.61
N THR A 600 12.28 23.31 -26.06
CA THR A 600 13.46 22.48 -26.28
C THR A 600 13.76 21.60 -25.08
N MET A 601 13.82 22.19 -23.88
CA MET A 601 14.30 21.53 -22.67
C MET A 601 13.23 21.28 -21.61
N ASP A 602 12.14 22.06 -21.62
CA ASP A 602 11.04 22.01 -20.65
C ASP A 602 9.70 22.00 -21.38
N LYS A 603 9.51 20.98 -22.21
CA LYS A 603 8.38 20.91 -23.15
C LYS A 603 7.02 20.71 -22.49
N GLY A 604 6.98 20.21 -21.25
CA GLY A 604 5.76 19.81 -20.55
C GLY A 604 4.98 18.73 -21.29
N GLN A 605 5.64 17.85 -22.04
CA GLN A 605 5.00 16.75 -22.77
C GLN A 605 4.70 15.60 -21.82
N LEU A 606 3.43 15.23 -21.71
CA LEU A 606 2.95 14.13 -20.88
C LEU A 606 2.03 13.23 -21.70
N THR A 607 2.35 11.94 -21.78
CA THR A 607 1.48 10.93 -22.39
C THR A 607 1.15 9.85 -21.37
N ILE A 608 -0.12 9.53 -21.20
CA ILE A 608 -0.61 8.49 -20.27
C ILE A 608 -1.47 7.51 -21.07
N SER A 609 -1.10 6.23 -21.08
CA SER A 609 -1.90 5.19 -21.76
C SER A 609 -2.58 4.21 -20.81
N ASP A 610 -2.08 4.05 -19.59
CA ASP A 610 -2.68 3.21 -18.54
C ASP A 610 -2.09 3.59 -17.16
N GLY A 611 -2.57 2.96 -16.10
CA GLY A 611 -2.11 3.16 -14.71
C GLY A 611 -3.23 3.54 -13.75
N THR A 612 -2.95 3.54 -12.46
CA THR A 612 -3.90 3.93 -11.41
C THR A 612 -3.39 5.14 -10.65
N PHE A 613 -4.17 6.21 -10.63
CA PHE A 613 -3.83 7.49 -10.04
C PHE A 613 -4.78 7.79 -8.89
N SER A 614 -4.23 8.08 -7.71
CA SER A 614 -5.04 8.39 -6.51
C SER A 614 -4.42 9.54 -5.72
N GLY A 615 -5.23 10.54 -5.39
CA GLY A 615 -4.78 11.71 -4.64
C GLY A 615 -5.74 12.89 -4.74
N PRO A 616 -5.33 14.06 -4.22
CA PRO A 616 -6.20 15.23 -4.12
C PRO A 616 -6.54 15.82 -5.49
N VAL A 617 -5.57 15.90 -6.40
CA VAL A 617 -5.75 16.36 -7.79
C VAL A 617 -5.01 15.39 -8.71
N GLY A 618 -5.57 15.04 -9.87
CA GLY A 618 -4.95 14.11 -10.82
C GLY A 618 -3.72 14.71 -11.48
N ILE A 619 -3.94 15.73 -12.31
CA ILE A 619 -2.89 16.45 -13.03
C ILE A 619 -3.07 17.94 -12.79
N GLN A 620 -2.02 18.59 -12.31
CA GLN A 620 -2.03 20.03 -12.08
C GLN A 620 -0.85 20.71 -12.78
N MET A 621 -1.06 21.93 -13.28
CA MET A 621 0.02 22.77 -13.78
C MET A 621 1.01 23.12 -12.66
N MET A 622 2.31 22.93 -12.92
CA MET A 622 3.35 23.37 -12.00
C MET A 622 3.52 24.90 -11.98
N SER A 623 3.48 25.49 -10.79
CA SER A 623 3.74 26.92 -10.60
C SER A 623 5.14 27.31 -11.09
N GLY A 624 5.25 28.41 -11.84
CA GLY A 624 6.50 28.86 -12.45
C GLY A 624 6.67 28.46 -13.93
N GLY A 625 5.79 27.58 -14.44
CA GLY A 625 5.64 27.33 -15.88
C GLY A 625 4.89 28.45 -16.61
N VAL A 626 5.02 28.49 -17.93
CA VAL A 626 4.19 29.32 -18.83
C VAL A 626 2.89 28.61 -19.26
N GLY A 627 2.76 27.32 -18.96
CA GLY A 627 1.54 26.53 -19.16
C GLY A 627 1.71 25.09 -18.70
N ILE A 628 0.62 24.31 -18.75
CA ILE A 628 0.63 22.89 -18.41
C ILE A 628 1.39 22.03 -19.43
N GLY A 629 1.50 22.47 -20.70
CA GLY A 629 2.16 21.73 -21.77
C GLY A 629 1.21 20.89 -22.63
N ASP A 630 1.77 19.96 -23.40
CA ASP A 630 1.00 19.03 -24.24
C ASP A 630 0.71 17.77 -23.41
N VAL A 631 -0.56 17.53 -23.07
CA VAL A 631 -1.00 16.38 -22.28
C VAL A 631 -1.89 15.50 -23.13
N THR A 632 -1.57 14.21 -23.23
CA THR A 632 -2.37 13.21 -23.96
C THR A 632 -2.70 12.04 -23.03
N ILE A 633 -3.98 11.76 -22.85
CA ILE A 633 -4.46 10.65 -22.01
C ILE A 633 -5.29 9.72 -22.91
N THR A 634 -4.83 8.48 -23.05
CA THR A 634 -5.53 7.44 -23.85
C THR A 634 -6.07 6.30 -22.99
N GLY A 635 -5.84 6.30 -21.68
CA GLY A 635 -6.26 5.27 -20.74
C GLY A 635 -5.80 5.54 -19.31
N GLY A 636 -6.10 4.61 -18.40
CA GLY A 636 -5.80 4.69 -16.96
C GLY A 636 -7.04 4.99 -16.11
N THR A 637 -6.89 4.83 -14.79
CA THR A 637 -7.95 5.03 -13.79
C THR A 637 -7.55 6.17 -12.85
N PHE A 638 -8.33 7.25 -12.84
CA PHE A 638 -8.10 8.45 -12.03
C PHE A 638 -9.13 8.52 -10.91
N ASN A 639 -8.77 7.98 -9.74
CA ASN A 639 -9.58 8.05 -8.53
C ASN A 639 -9.15 9.26 -7.68
N ILE A 640 -9.68 10.42 -8.03
CA ILE A 640 -9.27 11.73 -7.52
C ILE A 640 -10.37 12.30 -6.64
N SER A 641 -9.99 12.81 -5.47
CA SER A 641 -10.96 13.33 -4.49
C SER A 641 -11.44 14.75 -4.76
N SER A 642 -10.87 15.43 -5.75
CA SER A 642 -11.30 16.77 -6.19
C SER A 642 -12.22 16.68 -7.40
N ASP A 643 -13.20 17.58 -7.44
CA ASP A 643 -14.13 17.83 -8.57
C ASP A 643 -13.45 18.43 -9.82
N ASN A 644 -12.12 18.46 -9.86
CA ASN A 644 -11.35 18.94 -11.00
C ASN A 644 -10.11 18.07 -11.18
N ILE A 645 -10.24 17.06 -12.06
CA ILE A 645 -9.18 16.07 -12.26
C ILE A 645 -7.96 16.69 -12.94
N ILE A 646 -8.18 17.65 -13.83
CA ILE A 646 -7.13 18.33 -14.60
C ILE A 646 -7.24 19.84 -14.35
N ASP A 647 -6.26 20.37 -13.61
CA ASP A 647 -6.17 21.79 -13.27
C ASP A 647 -5.05 22.49 -14.07
N PRO A 648 -5.37 23.13 -15.21
CA PRO A 648 -4.38 23.87 -16.00
C PRO A 648 -4.04 25.26 -15.44
N LEU A 649 -4.69 25.71 -14.35
CA LEU A 649 -4.71 27.09 -13.86
C LEU A 649 -5.25 28.09 -14.90
N THR A 650 -5.97 29.12 -14.43
CA THR A 650 -6.65 30.09 -15.32
C THR A 650 -5.67 30.92 -16.16
N GLY A 651 -5.95 31.05 -17.48
CA GLY A 651 -5.24 31.98 -18.38
C GLY A 651 -4.04 31.42 -19.15
N THR A 652 -3.88 30.10 -19.24
CA THR A 652 -2.73 29.44 -19.91
C THR A 652 -3.12 28.80 -21.25
N GLU A 653 -2.14 28.62 -22.16
CA GLU A 653 -2.35 27.80 -23.37
C GLU A 653 -2.46 26.33 -22.96
N THR A 654 -3.64 25.74 -23.15
CA THR A 654 -3.93 24.33 -22.84
C THR A 654 -3.98 23.50 -24.12
N ASN A 655 -3.17 22.44 -24.17
CA ASN A 655 -3.26 21.40 -25.19
C ASN A 655 -3.39 20.04 -24.49
N VAL A 656 -4.53 19.86 -23.82
CA VAL A 656 -4.90 18.61 -23.15
C VAL A 656 -5.86 17.86 -24.06
N GLN A 657 -5.55 16.59 -24.34
CA GLN A 657 -6.32 15.72 -25.21
C GLN A 657 -6.59 14.39 -24.50
N VAL A 658 -7.86 14.09 -24.28
CA VAL A 658 -8.30 12.86 -23.62
C VAL A 658 -9.11 12.02 -24.60
N SER A 659 -8.67 10.78 -24.84
CA SER A 659 -9.30 9.86 -25.79
C SER A 659 -9.65 8.49 -25.20
N GLY A 660 -9.36 8.27 -23.93
CA GLY A 660 -9.63 7.04 -23.18
C GLY A 660 -9.35 7.23 -21.69
N GLY A 661 -9.78 6.28 -20.85
CA GLY A 661 -9.57 6.30 -19.40
C GLY A 661 -10.88 6.28 -18.61
N SER A 662 -10.75 6.13 -17.29
CA SER A 662 -11.84 6.10 -16.32
C SER A 662 -11.56 7.13 -15.22
N PHE A 663 -12.54 7.97 -14.90
CA PHE A 663 -12.35 9.20 -14.11
C PHE A 663 -13.38 9.32 -12.99
N SER A 664 -13.00 9.73 -11.78
CA SER A 664 -13.95 9.87 -10.66
C SER A 664 -14.92 11.05 -10.77
N ASP A 665 -14.78 11.88 -11.80
CA ASP A 665 -15.53 13.13 -11.98
C ASP A 665 -15.61 13.50 -13.48
N ASP A 666 -16.70 14.14 -13.88
CA ASP A 666 -17.01 14.46 -15.28
C ASP A 666 -16.31 15.73 -15.80
N SER A 667 -15.56 16.46 -14.96
CA SER A 667 -14.74 17.62 -15.34
C SER A 667 -13.79 17.36 -16.52
N VAL A 668 -13.45 16.08 -16.76
CA VAL A 668 -12.65 15.66 -17.92
C VAL A 668 -13.35 15.89 -19.28
N LEU A 669 -14.67 16.10 -19.29
CA LEU A 669 -15.49 16.38 -20.48
C LEU A 669 -14.93 17.56 -21.30
N ALA A 670 -14.35 18.55 -20.61
CA ALA A 670 -13.76 19.74 -21.23
C ALA A 670 -12.52 19.45 -22.11
N TYR A 671 -11.92 18.27 -21.97
CA TYR A 671 -10.65 17.90 -22.61
C TYR A 671 -10.77 16.71 -23.57
N LEU A 672 -11.98 16.19 -23.81
CA LEU A 672 -12.18 15.08 -24.72
C LEU A 672 -11.86 15.48 -26.17
N VAL A 673 -11.18 14.58 -26.88
CA VAL A 673 -10.99 14.73 -28.34
C VAL A 673 -12.30 14.53 -29.09
N GLU A 674 -12.35 15.00 -30.34
CA GLU A 674 -13.50 14.79 -31.22
C GLU A 674 -13.81 13.28 -31.38
N GLY A 675 -15.09 12.94 -31.40
CA GLY A 675 -15.55 11.54 -31.48
C GLY A 675 -15.53 10.77 -30.15
N LYS A 676 -15.33 11.47 -29.01
CA LYS A 676 -15.37 10.86 -27.67
C LYS A 676 -16.47 11.47 -26.79
N GLY A 677 -16.91 10.71 -25.79
CA GLY A 677 -17.84 11.13 -24.75
C GLY A 677 -17.62 10.36 -23.45
N LEU A 678 -18.43 10.64 -22.44
CA LEU A 678 -18.40 9.98 -21.14
C LEU A 678 -19.63 9.09 -20.97
N VAL A 679 -19.43 7.95 -20.31
CA VAL A 679 -20.47 7.07 -19.79
C VAL A 679 -20.22 6.87 -18.32
N GLU A 680 -21.26 7.07 -17.51
CA GLU A 680 -21.24 6.71 -16.09
C GLU A 680 -21.10 5.20 -15.93
N ASN A 681 -20.15 4.78 -15.09
CA ASN A 681 -19.86 3.40 -14.74
C ASN A 681 -19.63 3.34 -13.22
N GLY A 682 -20.72 3.18 -12.46
CA GLY A 682 -20.71 3.29 -11.00
C GLY A 682 -20.32 4.70 -10.55
N THR A 683 -19.26 4.82 -9.74
CA THR A 683 -18.74 6.13 -9.26
C THR A 683 -17.73 6.78 -10.21
N MET A 684 -17.59 6.24 -11.43
CA MET A 684 -16.58 6.66 -12.40
C MET A 684 -17.23 7.01 -13.74
N PHE A 685 -16.50 7.75 -14.56
CA PHE A 685 -16.84 8.15 -15.93
C PHE A 685 -15.83 7.54 -16.88
N ASP A 686 -16.29 6.63 -17.74
CA ASP A 686 -15.47 5.99 -18.76
C ASP A 686 -15.53 6.78 -20.07
N VAL A 687 -14.37 7.02 -20.67
CA VAL A 687 -14.28 7.65 -21.98
C VAL A 687 -14.55 6.62 -23.07
N VAL A 688 -15.61 6.85 -23.85
CA VAL A 688 -16.08 5.94 -24.90
C VAL A 688 -16.08 6.62 -26.27
N ASP A 689 -16.12 5.81 -27.33
CA ASP A 689 -16.35 6.30 -28.69
C ASP A 689 -17.78 6.82 -28.83
N VAL A 690 -17.92 7.98 -29.48
CA VAL A 690 -19.20 8.63 -29.76
C VAL A 690 -19.23 9.02 -31.25
N HIS A 691 -20.32 8.68 -31.91
CA HIS A 691 -20.56 9.01 -33.31
C HIS A 691 -21.61 10.09 -33.44
N THR A 692 -21.47 10.89 -34.49
CA THR A 692 -22.41 11.96 -34.79
C THR A 692 -23.47 11.48 -35.75
N VAL A 693 -24.74 11.63 -35.38
CA VAL A 693 -25.87 11.47 -36.30
C VAL A 693 -26.35 12.86 -36.70
N THR A 694 -26.21 13.17 -37.99
CA THR A 694 -26.58 14.45 -38.59
C THR A 694 -27.89 14.31 -39.34
N TYR A 695 -28.94 14.94 -38.84
CA TYR A 695 -30.25 15.00 -39.49
C TYR A 695 -30.36 16.28 -40.32
N THR A 696 -30.71 16.17 -41.60
CA THR A 696 -30.99 17.32 -42.47
C THR A 696 -32.48 17.37 -42.82
N PHE A 697 -33.17 18.42 -42.38
CA PHE A 697 -34.58 18.67 -42.66
C PHE A 697 -34.77 20.11 -43.17
N ASN A 698 -35.38 20.31 -44.35
CA ASN A 698 -35.57 21.62 -45.00
C ASN A 698 -34.32 22.53 -44.96
N ASP A 699 -33.18 22.02 -45.44
CA ASP A 699 -31.88 22.71 -45.46
C ASP A 699 -31.34 23.16 -44.08
N THR A 700 -31.95 22.68 -42.98
CA THR A 700 -31.49 22.89 -41.60
C THR A 700 -30.89 21.61 -41.04
N THR A 701 -29.79 21.73 -40.33
CA THR A 701 -29.02 20.59 -39.79
C THR A 701 -29.17 20.47 -38.27
N TYR A 702 -29.44 19.26 -37.80
CA TYR A 702 -29.55 18.87 -36.40
C TYR A 702 -28.51 17.77 -36.12
N ILE A 703 -27.76 17.87 -35.01
CA ILE A 703 -26.64 16.98 -34.68
C ILE A 703 -26.88 16.29 -33.33
N GLU A 704 -26.93 14.97 -33.33
CA GLU A 704 -26.97 14.12 -32.13
C GLU A 704 -25.62 13.40 -31.94
N LYS A 705 -25.18 13.26 -30.70
CA LYS A 705 -24.01 12.46 -30.33
C LYS A 705 -24.49 11.16 -29.69
N VAL A 706 -24.13 10.02 -30.28
CA VAL A 706 -24.56 8.68 -29.85
C VAL A 706 -23.33 7.85 -29.50
N ILE A 707 -23.36 7.18 -28.33
CA ILE A 707 -22.28 6.27 -27.93
C ILE A 707 -22.17 5.14 -28.96
N SER A 708 -20.95 4.80 -29.36
CA SER A 708 -20.69 3.77 -30.36
C SER A 708 -21.28 2.43 -29.91
N GLY A 709 -22.09 1.81 -30.77
CA GLY A 709 -22.82 0.58 -30.46
C GLY A 709 -24.20 0.78 -29.83
N GLN A 710 -24.58 2.01 -29.46
CA GLN A 710 -25.93 2.35 -29.04
C GLN A 710 -26.79 2.83 -30.22
N THR A 711 -28.11 2.80 -30.08
CA THR A 711 -29.07 3.29 -31.08
C THR A 711 -29.32 4.79 -30.90
N ALA A 712 -29.58 5.50 -32.00
CA ALA A 712 -30.02 6.89 -31.95
C ALA A 712 -31.50 6.92 -31.53
N THR A 713 -31.80 7.41 -30.33
CA THR A 713 -33.18 7.42 -29.79
C THR A 713 -33.85 8.78 -29.98
N GLN A 714 -35.19 8.81 -30.04
CA GLN A 714 -35.92 10.05 -30.34
C GLN A 714 -35.77 11.14 -29.24
N ASN A 715 -35.49 10.74 -27.99
CA ASN A 715 -35.33 11.67 -26.86
C ASN A 715 -34.02 12.48 -26.91
N THR A 716 -33.04 12.04 -27.70
CA THR A 716 -31.72 12.69 -27.85
C THR A 716 -31.55 13.41 -29.20
N ILE A 717 -32.53 13.33 -30.10
CA ILE A 717 -32.55 14.11 -31.34
C ILE A 717 -32.70 15.60 -30.98
N PRO A 718 -31.82 16.49 -31.45
CA PRO A 718 -32.00 17.92 -31.26
C PRO A 718 -33.32 18.33 -31.89
N ALA A 719 -34.17 19.03 -31.14
CA ALA A 719 -35.57 19.30 -31.46
C ALA A 719 -35.82 19.59 -32.96
N LEU A 720 -36.11 18.53 -33.72
CA LEU A 720 -36.63 18.64 -35.07
C LEU A 720 -37.94 19.44 -34.98
N PRO A 721 -38.29 20.25 -36.00
CA PRO A 721 -39.45 21.13 -35.91
C PRO A 721 -40.75 20.34 -35.70
N THR A 722 -41.77 20.96 -35.12
CA THR A 722 -43.06 20.28 -34.95
C THR A 722 -43.71 20.06 -36.33
N LEU A 723 -44.04 18.81 -36.67
CA LEU A 723 -44.76 18.48 -37.91
C LEU A 723 -46.27 18.76 -37.79
N PRO A 724 -46.97 19.06 -38.89
CA PRO A 724 -48.44 19.11 -38.92
C PRO A 724 -49.06 17.76 -38.55
N GLU A 725 -50.24 17.79 -37.93
CA GLU A 725 -50.99 16.60 -37.56
C GLU A 725 -51.26 15.69 -38.77
N GLY A 726 -51.04 14.37 -38.60
CA GLY A 726 -51.12 13.38 -39.68
C GLY A 726 -49.83 13.21 -40.50
N CYS A 727 -48.72 13.87 -40.11
CA CYS A 727 -47.39 13.67 -40.70
C CYS A 727 -46.41 13.05 -39.70
N GLU A 728 -45.52 12.15 -40.17
CA GLU A 728 -44.36 11.66 -39.43
C GLU A 728 -43.07 11.92 -40.19
N TYR A 729 -41.94 11.86 -39.48
CA TYR A 729 -40.62 11.97 -40.09
C TYR A 729 -40.25 10.66 -40.80
N ASP A 730 -40.03 10.75 -42.11
CA ASP A 730 -39.44 9.72 -42.94
C ASP A 730 -37.90 9.91 -42.95
N PHE A 731 -37.19 8.96 -42.35
CA PHE A 731 -35.73 8.94 -42.30
C PHE A 731 -35.11 8.14 -43.48
N GLY A 732 -35.92 7.74 -44.46
CA GLY A 732 -35.50 6.97 -45.64
C GLY A 732 -35.18 5.51 -45.33
N GLU A 733 -34.14 4.96 -45.97
CA GLU A 733 -33.67 3.58 -45.74
C GLU A 733 -32.82 3.43 -44.46
N TRP A 734 -32.62 4.51 -43.70
CA TRP A 734 -31.83 4.45 -42.48
C TRP A 734 -32.63 3.81 -41.33
N ASP A 735 -32.12 2.70 -40.81
CA ASP A 735 -32.70 1.99 -39.68
C ASP A 735 -32.24 2.61 -38.36
N LYS A 736 -33.08 3.45 -37.77
CA LYS A 736 -32.84 4.10 -36.47
C LYS A 736 -32.71 3.12 -35.29
N THR A 737 -33.09 1.85 -35.48
CA THR A 737 -32.96 0.80 -34.46
C THR A 737 -31.63 0.05 -34.55
N ALA A 738 -30.83 0.33 -35.59
CA ALA A 738 -29.50 -0.22 -35.72
C ALA A 738 -28.50 0.57 -34.84
N PRO A 739 -27.53 -0.12 -34.20
CA PRO A 739 -26.41 0.51 -33.51
C PRO A 739 -25.62 1.47 -34.39
N VAL A 740 -25.34 2.67 -33.89
CA VAL A 740 -24.49 3.67 -34.55
C VAL A 740 -23.03 3.30 -34.30
N THR A 741 -22.29 3.02 -35.37
CA THR A 741 -20.86 2.61 -35.30
C THR A 741 -19.94 3.48 -36.17
N GLU A 742 -20.51 4.48 -36.84
CA GLU A 742 -19.82 5.51 -37.60
C GLU A 742 -20.69 6.77 -37.67
N ASP A 743 -20.12 7.90 -38.08
CA ASP A 743 -20.92 9.12 -38.27
C ASP A 743 -21.94 8.92 -39.38
N VAL A 744 -23.21 9.21 -39.08
CA VAL A 744 -24.33 9.01 -40.01
C VAL A 744 -24.87 10.37 -40.44
N SER A 745 -25.13 10.53 -41.74
CA SER A 745 -25.88 11.68 -42.26
C SER A 745 -27.21 11.22 -42.85
N VAL A 746 -28.31 11.64 -42.25
CA VAL A 746 -29.68 11.24 -42.60
C VAL A 746 -30.42 12.43 -43.20
N SER A 747 -30.95 12.26 -44.41
CA SER A 747 -31.88 13.22 -45.01
C SER A 747 -33.29 12.90 -44.54
N VAL A 748 -33.85 13.76 -43.71
CA VAL A 748 -35.17 13.57 -43.11
C VAL A 748 -36.22 14.30 -43.95
N LYS A 749 -37.35 13.65 -44.20
CA LYS A 749 -38.54 14.23 -44.85
C LYS A 749 -39.75 14.10 -43.93
N ALA A 750 -40.83 14.79 -44.26
CA ALA A 750 -42.13 14.54 -43.63
C ALA A 750 -43.01 13.75 -44.60
N GLU A 751 -43.62 12.66 -44.13
CA GLU A 751 -44.60 11.85 -44.86
C GLU A 751 -45.95 11.89 -44.14
N ILE A 752 -47.07 11.84 -44.87
CA ILE A 752 -48.42 11.79 -44.29
C ILE A 752 -48.69 10.33 -43.90
N THR A 753 -48.82 10.04 -42.61
CA THR A 753 -49.04 8.67 -42.09
C THR A 753 -50.50 8.37 -41.83
N SER A 754 -51.31 9.39 -41.56
CA SER A 754 -52.76 9.25 -41.47
C SER A 754 -53.45 10.46 -42.09
N LEU A 755 -54.50 10.17 -42.83
CA LEU A 755 -55.42 11.17 -43.33
C LEU A 755 -56.82 10.69 -42.98
N THR A 756 -57.46 11.39 -42.05
CA THR A 756 -58.78 11.01 -41.57
C THR A 756 -59.82 11.40 -42.62
N VAL A 757 -60.34 10.39 -43.31
CA VAL A 757 -61.47 10.54 -44.23
C VAL A 757 -62.74 10.18 -43.47
N ALA A 758 -63.40 11.17 -42.88
CA ALA A 758 -64.67 10.99 -42.22
C ALA A 758 -65.77 10.77 -43.27
N ILE A 759 -66.32 9.55 -43.33
CA ILE A 759 -67.45 9.23 -44.20
C ILE A 759 -68.76 9.46 -43.43
N GLY A 760 -69.36 10.63 -43.61
CA GLY A 760 -70.66 10.94 -43.05
C GLY A 760 -71.79 10.39 -43.92
N THR A 761 -72.92 10.04 -43.31
CA THR A 761 -74.15 9.76 -44.03
C THR A 761 -75.23 10.74 -43.58
N SER A 762 -75.84 11.46 -44.51
CA SER A 762 -76.98 12.33 -44.21
C SER A 762 -78.19 11.89 -45.01
N THR A 763 -79.33 11.72 -44.35
CA THR A 763 -80.60 11.39 -45.01
C THR A 763 -81.56 12.56 -44.89
N VAL A 764 -81.89 13.19 -46.01
CA VAL A 764 -82.88 14.26 -46.08
C VAL A 764 -84.00 13.82 -47.01
N ASP A 765 -85.24 13.87 -46.53
CA ASP A 765 -86.45 13.46 -47.28
C ASP A 765 -86.38 12.04 -47.89
N GLY A 766 -85.72 11.11 -47.19
CA GLY A 766 -85.60 9.71 -47.62
C GLY A 766 -84.51 9.43 -48.66
N VAL A 767 -83.65 10.41 -48.96
CA VAL A 767 -82.47 10.25 -49.83
C VAL A 767 -81.21 10.32 -48.96
N THR A 768 -80.44 9.23 -48.93
CA THR A 768 -79.18 9.14 -48.20
C THR A 768 -78.02 9.57 -49.08
N THR A 769 -77.17 10.48 -48.60
CA THR A 769 -75.93 10.93 -49.25
C THR A 769 -74.75 10.51 -48.37
N LEU A 770 -73.73 9.90 -48.98
CA LEU A 770 -72.43 9.64 -48.37
C LEU A 770 -71.51 10.82 -48.69
N THR A 771 -70.95 11.44 -47.67
CA THR A 771 -70.04 12.58 -47.79
C THR A 771 -68.69 12.19 -47.21
N ALA A 772 -67.62 12.34 -47.98
CA ALA A 772 -66.27 12.13 -47.50
C ALA A 772 -65.67 13.49 -47.14
N THR A 773 -65.47 13.74 -45.85
CA THR A 773 -64.81 14.95 -45.35
C THR A 773 -63.39 14.57 -44.98
N VAL A 774 -62.42 15.36 -45.42
CA VAL A 774 -61.02 15.17 -45.08
C VAL A 774 -60.66 16.30 -44.15
N ASP A 775 -60.48 16.00 -42.87
CA ASP A 775 -59.87 16.96 -41.96
C ASP A 775 -58.36 16.80 -42.08
N SER A 776 -57.71 17.82 -42.66
CA SER A 776 -56.25 17.92 -42.68
C SER A 776 -55.86 19.32 -42.21
N THR A 777 -54.92 19.41 -41.27
CA THR A 777 -54.35 20.69 -40.85
C THR A 777 -53.37 21.29 -41.88
N ALA A 778 -52.99 20.52 -42.91
CA ALA A 778 -52.11 20.94 -44.01
C ALA A 778 -52.83 21.72 -45.13
N SER A 779 -52.26 22.81 -45.62
CA SER A 779 -52.85 23.64 -46.68
C SER A 779 -52.71 23.01 -48.09
N GLY A 780 -53.52 22.01 -48.39
CA GLY A 780 -53.55 21.31 -49.68
C GLY A 780 -54.91 21.35 -50.37
N THR A 781 -54.94 21.01 -51.66
CA THR A 781 -56.21 20.72 -52.36
C THR A 781 -56.42 19.20 -52.40
N PRO A 782 -57.49 18.65 -51.79
CA PRO A 782 -57.79 17.21 -51.84
C PRO A 782 -58.45 16.79 -53.15
N ALA A 783 -58.26 15.54 -53.55
CA ALA A 783 -58.95 14.90 -54.67
C ALA A 783 -59.50 13.53 -54.25
N TYR A 784 -60.72 13.19 -54.69
CA TYR A 784 -61.49 12.01 -54.23
C TYR A 784 -61.79 11.05 -55.39
N THR A 785 -61.86 9.75 -55.13
CA THR A 785 -62.31 8.74 -56.09
C THR A 785 -63.06 7.61 -55.37
N TRP A 786 -64.26 7.26 -55.83
CA TRP A 786 -65.09 6.20 -55.21
C TRP A 786 -64.98 4.86 -55.94
N SER A 787 -65.35 3.74 -55.30
CA SER A 787 -65.34 2.39 -55.90
C SER A 787 -66.23 2.24 -57.14
N SER A 788 -67.17 3.16 -57.36
CA SER A 788 -67.99 3.28 -58.59
C SER A 788 -67.29 4.03 -59.74
N GLY A 789 -66.11 4.61 -59.49
CA GLY A 789 -65.32 5.40 -60.45
C GLY A 789 -65.66 6.89 -60.51
N GLU A 790 -66.54 7.39 -59.65
CA GLU A 790 -66.86 8.83 -59.56
C GLU A 790 -65.82 9.61 -58.76
N ALA A 791 -65.57 10.88 -59.11
CA ALA A 791 -64.52 11.74 -58.54
C ALA A 791 -65.08 13.03 -57.93
N THR A 792 -65.96 12.89 -56.92
CA THR A 792 -66.64 14.00 -56.23
C THR A 792 -66.55 13.82 -54.70
N GLU A 793 -66.62 14.91 -53.93
CA GLU A 793 -66.57 14.93 -52.44
C GLU A 793 -67.72 14.17 -51.75
N SER A 794 -68.84 13.94 -52.46
CA SER A 794 -69.99 13.19 -51.96
C SER A 794 -70.67 12.38 -53.08
N ILE A 795 -71.36 11.28 -52.71
CA ILE A 795 -72.19 10.45 -53.61
C ILE A 795 -73.54 10.09 -52.98
N THR A 796 -74.58 9.86 -53.80
CA THR A 796 -75.94 9.51 -53.31
C THR A 796 -76.29 8.06 -53.61
N PRO A 797 -76.12 7.12 -52.66
CA PRO A 797 -76.45 5.71 -52.89
C PRO A 797 -77.95 5.43 -52.76
N SER A 798 -78.52 4.70 -53.72
CA SER A 798 -79.93 4.28 -53.72
C SER A 798 -80.12 2.80 -53.38
N VAL A 799 -79.04 2.05 -53.11
CA VAL A 799 -79.03 0.61 -52.83
C VAL A 799 -77.96 0.31 -51.77
N GLY A 800 -78.28 -0.54 -50.79
CA GLY A 800 -77.32 -0.96 -49.77
C GLY A 800 -76.15 -1.75 -50.35
N GLY A 801 -74.93 -1.45 -49.90
CA GLY A 801 -73.67 -2.02 -50.37
C GLY A 801 -72.47 -1.32 -49.73
N THR A 802 -71.26 -1.85 -49.98
CA THR A 802 -70.00 -1.30 -49.49
C THR A 802 -69.37 -0.38 -50.55
N TYR A 803 -68.94 0.81 -50.15
CA TYR A 803 -68.34 1.82 -51.03
C TYR A 803 -66.97 2.21 -50.48
N ASP A 804 -65.95 2.17 -51.34
CA ASP A 804 -64.58 2.59 -51.00
C ASP A 804 -64.32 4.01 -51.52
N VAL A 805 -63.68 4.86 -50.73
CA VAL A 805 -63.18 6.18 -51.10
C VAL A 805 -61.67 6.16 -51.07
N THR A 806 -61.04 6.68 -52.11
CA THR A 806 -59.62 7.05 -52.16
C THR A 806 -59.48 8.57 -52.15
N VAL A 807 -58.65 9.11 -51.27
CA VAL A 807 -58.30 10.55 -51.23
C VAL A 807 -56.81 10.73 -51.52
N THR A 808 -56.44 11.70 -52.35
CA THR A 808 -55.06 12.13 -52.60
C THR A 808 -54.92 13.63 -52.34
N LEU A 809 -53.93 14.05 -51.56
CA LEU A 809 -53.63 15.48 -51.36
C LEU A 809 -52.37 15.93 -52.11
N THR A 810 -52.41 17.17 -52.60
CA THR A 810 -51.25 17.86 -53.16
C THR A 810 -51.18 19.26 -52.56
N VAL A 811 -50.10 19.56 -51.85
CA VAL A 811 -49.84 20.87 -51.21
C VAL A 811 -49.02 21.72 -52.18
N THR A 812 -49.36 23.01 -52.35
CA THR A 812 -48.58 23.94 -53.20
C THR A 812 -48.31 25.27 -52.49
N SER A 813 -47.34 25.32 -51.57
CA SER A 813 -46.52 26.52 -51.31
C SER A 813 -45.29 26.16 -50.46
N GLY A 814 -44.20 26.90 -50.66
CA GLY A 814 -42.84 26.68 -50.16
C GLY A 814 -42.67 25.97 -48.81
N ASP A 815 -41.93 24.88 -48.89
CA ASP A 815 -41.34 24.01 -47.85
C ASP A 815 -42.27 23.01 -47.15
N VAL A 816 -41.84 21.73 -47.24
CA VAL A 816 -42.55 20.47 -46.98
C VAL A 816 -43.51 20.01 -48.08
N THR A 817 -43.03 19.06 -48.92
CA THR A 817 -43.85 18.40 -49.95
C THR A 817 -44.34 17.06 -49.40
N VAL A 818 -45.64 16.91 -49.13
CA VAL A 818 -46.21 15.62 -48.69
C VAL A 818 -47.28 15.15 -49.67
N THR A 819 -47.18 13.89 -50.11
CA THR A 819 -48.13 13.27 -51.05
C THR A 819 -48.63 11.96 -50.44
N GLY A 820 -49.85 11.93 -49.92
CA GLY A 820 -50.45 10.74 -49.28
C GLY A 820 -51.72 10.29 -50.00
N LYS A 821 -51.98 8.97 -50.00
CA LYS A 821 -53.21 8.33 -50.53
C LYS A 821 -53.91 7.58 -49.40
N ALA A 822 -55.10 7.98 -48.99
CA ALA A 822 -55.89 7.27 -47.97
C ALA A 822 -57.11 6.58 -48.59
N ASN A 823 -57.46 5.38 -48.10
CA ASN A 823 -58.65 4.63 -48.53
C ASN A 823 -59.57 4.32 -47.35
N ALA A 824 -60.88 4.55 -47.48
CA ALA A 824 -61.88 4.24 -46.44
C ALA A 824 -63.10 3.51 -47.03
N SER A 825 -63.71 2.57 -46.30
CA SER A 825 -64.85 1.75 -46.72
C SER A 825 -66.06 1.95 -45.81
N VAL A 826 -67.24 2.26 -46.35
CA VAL A 826 -68.49 2.42 -45.58
C VAL A 826 -69.54 1.37 -45.96
N THR A 827 -70.24 0.81 -44.95
CA THR A 827 -71.38 -0.12 -45.14
C THR A 827 -72.66 0.50 -44.58
N TYR A 828 -73.64 0.75 -45.45
CA TYR A 828 -74.92 1.36 -45.08
C TYR A 828 -76.02 0.31 -44.78
N THR A 829 -76.62 0.34 -43.57
CA THR A 829 -77.77 -0.48 -43.19
C THR A 829 -78.88 0.37 -42.53
N PRO A 830 -80.13 0.40 -43.04
CA PRO A 830 -81.16 1.34 -42.58
C PRO A 830 -81.88 0.91 -41.28
N SER A 831 -82.25 1.87 -40.42
CA SER A 831 -83.07 1.69 -39.20
C SER A 831 -83.96 2.92 -38.91
N GLU A 832 -85.11 2.74 -38.24
CA GLU A 832 -86.25 3.67 -38.22
C GLU A 832 -86.36 4.68 -37.04
N SER A 833 -85.44 4.75 -36.05
CA SER A 833 -85.69 5.53 -34.80
C SER A 833 -84.71 6.64 -34.36
N GLY A 834 -83.76 7.07 -35.18
CA GLY A 834 -83.14 8.42 -35.05
C GLY A 834 -82.19 8.72 -33.87
N SER A 835 -81.73 7.74 -33.09
CA SER A 835 -80.46 7.83 -32.32
C SER A 835 -79.52 6.72 -32.82
N THR A 836 -78.21 6.98 -32.83
CA THR A 836 -77.20 6.08 -33.38
C THR A 836 -76.13 5.76 -32.34
N THR A 837 -76.11 4.51 -31.89
CA THR A 837 -75.01 3.93 -31.11
C THR A 837 -74.25 3.00 -32.03
N THR A 838 -72.92 3.08 -32.02
CA THR A 838 -72.08 2.13 -32.75
C THR A 838 -71.12 1.46 -31.77
N THR A 839 -71.28 0.15 -31.60
CA THR A 839 -70.37 -0.67 -30.79
C THR A 839 -69.67 -1.65 -31.73
N THR A 840 -68.34 -1.66 -31.69
CA THR A 840 -67.54 -2.59 -32.47
C THR A 840 -66.80 -3.52 -31.52
N THR A 841 -67.08 -4.81 -31.61
CA THR A 841 -66.28 -5.84 -30.93
C THR A 841 -65.12 -6.21 -31.84
N ASN A 842 -63.91 -5.99 -31.35
CA ASN A 842 -62.71 -6.29 -32.10
C ASN A 842 -62.46 -7.80 -32.11
N PRO A 843 -61.75 -8.35 -33.12
CA PRO A 843 -61.49 -9.79 -33.23
C PRO A 843 -60.75 -10.41 -32.04
N ASP A 844 -60.13 -9.58 -31.18
CA ASP A 844 -59.30 -9.96 -30.03
C ASP A 844 -60.06 -10.01 -28.67
N GLY A 845 -61.35 -9.71 -28.68
CA GLY A 845 -62.19 -9.73 -27.48
C GLY A 845 -62.29 -8.40 -26.72
N SER A 846 -61.63 -7.33 -27.19
CA SER A 846 -61.85 -5.98 -26.68
C SER A 846 -63.15 -5.36 -27.20
N THR A 847 -63.73 -4.41 -26.45
CA THR A 847 -64.94 -3.69 -26.85
C THR A 847 -64.69 -2.20 -27.03
N THR A 848 -65.07 -1.65 -28.19
CA THR A 848 -65.03 -0.21 -28.48
C THR A 848 -66.45 0.33 -28.62
N THR A 849 -66.81 1.33 -27.81
CA THR A 849 -68.17 1.91 -27.79
C THR A 849 -68.11 3.37 -28.21
N VAL A 850 -68.92 3.73 -29.21
CA VAL A 850 -69.10 5.11 -29.70
C VAL A 850 -70.55 5.53 -29.49
N GLU A 851 -70.75 6.48 -28.58
CA GLU A 851 -72.06 7.10 -28.32
C GLU A 851 -72.10 8.50 -28.94
N THR A 852 -73.16 8.76 -29.72
CA THR A 852 -73.44 10.09 -30.26
C THR A 852 -74.76 10.60 -29.69
N ASP A 853 -74.66 11.57 -28.79
CA ASP A 853 -75.83 12.15 -28.16
C ASP A 853 -76.55 13.16 -29.06
N SER A 854 -77.79 13.51 -28.69
CA SER A 854 -78.67 14.37 -29.48
C SER A 854 -78.17 15.81 -29.69
N ASP A 855 -77.08 16.21 -29.03
CA ASP A 855 -76.39 17.50 -29.19
C ASP A 855 -75.12 17.40 -30.07
N GLY A 856 -74.76 16.21 -30.53
CA GLY A 856 -73.67 15.96 -31.48
C GLY A 856 -72.30 15.67 -30.85
N SER A 857 -72.18 15.54 -29.53
CA SER A 857 -70.92 15.08 -28.92
C SER A 857 -70.72 13.58 -29.14
N VAL A 858 -69.48 13.18 -29.42
CA VAL A 858 -69.08 11.79 -29.62
C VAL A 858 -68.06 11.39 -28.57
N THR A 859 -68.29 10.26 -27.88
CA THR A 859 -67.33 9.69 -26.93
C THR A 859 -66.96 8.28 -27.39
N GLU A 860 -65.65 7.99 -27.48
CA GLU A 860 -65.12 6.67 -27.85
C GLU A 860 -64.28 6.09 -26.71
N THR A 861 -64.62 4.87 -26.26
CA THR A 861 -63.89 4.18 -25.20
C THR A 861 -63.61 2.74 -25.62
N THR A 862 -62.33 2.32 -25.54
CA THR A 862 -61.89 0.94 -25.73
C THR A 862 -61.41 0.35 -24.41
N THR A 863 -61.96 -0.80 -24.01
CA THR A 863 -61.63 -1.43 -22.72
C THR A 863 -61.41 -2.93 -22.88
N LYS A 864 -60.37 -3.45 -22.20
CA LYS A 864 -60.11 -4.87 -22.02
C LYS A 864 -59.82 -5.14 -20.54
N THR A 865 -60.59 -6.03 -19.91
CA THR A 865 -60.45 -6.37 -18.48
C THR A 865 -60.26 -7.87 -18.35
N GLU A 866 -59.20 -8.28 -17.64
CA GLU A 866 -58.93 -9.69 -17.33
C GLU A 866 -58.74 -9.83 -15.81
N THR A 867 -59.25 -10.92 -15.24
CA THR A 867 -59.15 -11.22 -13.80
C THR A 867 -58.43 -12.56 -13.66
N THR A 868 -57.33 -12.62 -12.92
CA THR A 868 -56.61 -13.88 -12.64
C THR A 868 -57.35 -14.69 -11.56
N GLU A 869 -57.15 -16.02 -11.53
CA GLU A 869 -57.87 -16.94 -10.63
C GLU A 869 -57.50 -16.76 -9.13
N THR A 870 -56.51 -15.93 -8.80
CA THR A 870 -55.90 -15.77 -7.47
C THR A 870 -56.50 -14.68 -6.57
N GLY A 871 -57.38 -13.82 -7.09
CA GLY A 871 -58.17 -12.89 -6.27
C GLY A 871 -57.50 -11.56 -5.89
N ASN A 872 -56.37 -11.21 -6.51
CA ASN A 872 -55.87 -9.82 -6.57
C ASN A 872 -56.60 -9.09 -7.72
N GLU A 873 -57.06 -7.85 -7.52
CA GLU A 873 -57.63 -7.03 -8.58
C GLU A 873 -56.49 -6.42 -9.43
N ILE A 874 -56.18 -7.04 -10.58
CA ILE A 874 -55.39 -6.38 -11.63
C ILE A 874 -56.32 -5.38 -12.31
N THR A 875 -56.13 -4.10 -12.04
CA THR A 875 -57.04 -3.05 -12.49
C THR A 875 -56.38 -2.23 -13.59
N THR A 876 -56.96 -2.36 -14.78
CA THR A 876 -56.94 -1.47 -15.97
C THR A 876 -55.72 -1.54 -16.92
N VAL A 877 -55.99 -1.85 -18.20
CA VAL A 877 -55.29 -1.24 -19.35
C VAL A 877 -56.21 -0.15 -19.88
N THR A 878 -55.88 1.10 -19.62
CA THR A 878 -56.68 2.25 -20.08
C THR A 878 -56.00 2.92 -21.26
N THR A 879 -56.53 2.72 -22.47
CA THR A 879 -56.23 3.63 -23.59
C THR A 879 -57.33 4.67 -23.67
N THR A 880 -57.07 5.86 -23.12
CA THR A 880 -58.03 6.98 -23.13
C THR A 880 -57.73 7.91 -24.30
N GLY A 881 -58.65 8.02 -25.25
CA GLY A 881 -58.67 9.09 -26.25
C GLY A 881 -59.87 9.98 -25.99
N SER A 882 -59.67 11.29 -25.79
CA SER A 882 -60.75 12.27 -25.73
C SER A 882 -60.57 13.27 -26.85
N ASP A 883 -61.61 13.55 -27.64
CA ASP A 883 -61.54 14.63 -28.61
C ASP A 883 -62.83 15.48 -28.65
N PRO A 884 -62.74 16.78 -28.29
CA PRO A 884 -63.70 17.77 -28.76
C PRO A 884 -63.07 18.83 -29.71
N SER A 885 -61.79 18.75 -30.10
CA SER A 885 -61.11 19.83 -30.85
C SER A 885 -59.83 19.52 -31.67
N GLY A 886 -59.41 18.27 -31.90
CA GLY A 886 -58.42 17.86 -32.91
C GLY A 886 -56.94 18.23 -32.69
N SER A 887 -56.24 17.61 -31.72
CA SER A 887 -54.77 17.41 -31.75
C SER A 887 -54.27 16.43 -30.68
N GLN A 888 -53.46 15.44 -31.10
CA GLN A 888 -52.67 14.44 -30.35
C GLN A 888 -53.41 13.41 -29.48
N THR A 889 -53.39 12.16 -29.93
CA THR A 889 -53.66 10.94 -29.14
C THR A 889 -52.39 10.47 -28.43
N THR A 890 -52.32 10.60 -27.11
CA THR A 890 -51.38 9.85 -26.25
C THR A 890 -51.93 8.46 -25.99
N SER A 891 -51.16 7.40 -26.26
CA SER A 891 -51.51 6.03 -25.87
C SER A 891 -50.51 5.52 -24.85
N SER A 892 -50.86 5.59 -23.57
CA SER A 892 -50.13 4.95 -22.48
C SER A 892 -50.72 3.57 -22.19
N THR A 893 -49.88 2.61 -21.81
CA THR A 893 -50.31 1.36 -21.19
C THR A 893 -49.76 1.36 -19.77
N GLU A 894 -50.59 1.76 -18.83
CA GLU A 894 -50.30 1.65 -17.40
C GLU A 894 -50.96 0.36 -16.91
N VAL A 895 -50.23 -0.44 -16.16
CA VAL A 895 -50.78 -1.64 -15.52
C VAL A 895 -50.60 -1.48 -14.03
N THR A 896 -51.69 -1.15 -13.35
CA THR A 896 -51.71 -0.91 -11.91
C THR A 896 -52.11 -2.18 -11.19
N ILE A 897 -51.26 -2.64 -10.27
CA ILE A 897 -51.63 -3.70 -9.34
C ILE A 897 -52.15 -3.02 -8.07
N GLU A 898 -53.48 -3.00 -7.90
CA GLU A 898 -54.10 -2.52 -6.66
C GLU A 898 -54.16 -3.67 -5.66
N ALA A 899 -53.22 -3.68 -4.73
CA ALA A 899 -53.24 -4.67 -3.66
C ALA A 899 -54.29 -4.30 -2.63
N ALA A 900 -55.34 -5.12 -2.49
CA ALA A 900 -56.27 -4.99 -1.39
C ALA A 900 -55.51 -5.20 -0.06
N SER A 901 -55.34 -4.13 0.72
CA SER A 901 -54.69 -4.18 2.03
C SER A 901 -55.39 -5.22 2.93
N GLY A 902 -54.83 -6.42 3.01
CA GLY A 902 -55.14 -7.36 4.07
C GLY A 902 -54.75 -6.73 5.41
N THR A 903 -55.39 -7.16 6.49
CA THR A 903 -55.19 -6.66 7.88
C THR A 903 -53.76 -6.75 8.47
N SER A 904 -52.73 -6.93 7.64
CA SER A 904 -51.31 -6.98 7.97
C SER A 904 -50.53 -6.22 6.91
N GLY A 905 -49.75 -5.19 7.29
CA GLY A 905 -49.05 -4.23 6.43
C GLY A 905 -47.95 -4.79 5.52
N SER A 906 -48.28 -5.79 4.71
CA SER A 906 -47.45 -6.38 3.67
C SER A 906 -48.31 -6.80 2.47
N VAL A 907 -47.95 -6.33 1.28
CA VAL A 907 -48.56 -6.62 -0.01
C VAL A 907 -47.69 -7.64 -0.74
N SER A 908 -48.23 -8.80 -1.13
CA SER A 908 -47.47 -9.81 -1.89
C SER A 908 -47.85 -9.79 -3.37
N LEU A 909 -46.85 -9.79 -4.25
CA LEU A 909 -47.03 -9.88 -5.71
C LEU A 909 -46.71 -11.31 -6.20
N PRO A 910 -47.73 -12.11 -6.59
CA PRO A 910 -47.52 -13.45 -7.13
C PRO A 910 -46.85 -13.42 -8.51
N GLU A 911 -46.00 -14.41 -8.79
CA GLU A 911 -45.31 -14.57 -10.08
C GLU A 911 -46.28 -14.66 -11.27
N GLU A 912 -47.42 -15.31 -11.10
CA GLU A 912 -48.42 -15.46 -12.17
C GLU A 912 -49.10 -14.14 -12.54
N ASP A 913 -49.28 -13.24 -11.57
CA ASP A 913 -49.85 -11.91 -11.80
C ASP A 913 -48.83 -11.04 -12.54
N VAL A 914 -47.55 -11.05 -12.14
CA VAL A 914 -46.47 -10.30 -12.79
C VAL A 914 -46.22 -10.78 -14.23
N ASN A 915 -46.20 -12.09 -14.48
CA ASN A 915 -46.03 -12.63 -15.83
C ASN A 915 -47.21 -12.26 -16.76
N SER A 916 -48.44 -12.25 -16.23
CA SER A 916 -49.63 -11.83 -17.00
C SER A 916 -49.57 -10.33 -17.37
N VAL A 917 -49.00 -9.51 -16.50
CA VAL A 917 -48.74 -8.08 -16.75
C VAL A 917 -47.68 -7.89 -17.84
N ILE A 918 -46.56 -8.60 -17.77
CA ILE A 918 -45.46 -8.52 -18.75
C ILE A 918 -45.94 -8.97 -20.16
N GLU A 919 -46.73 -10.04 -20.24
CA GLU A 919 -47.32 -10.49 -21.51
C GLU A 919 -48.30 -9.46 -22.10
N SER A 920 -49.06 -8.77 -21.25
CA SER A 920 -49.98 -7.70 -21.66
C SER A 920 -49.23 -6.48 -22.19
N ILE A 921 -48.15 -6.06 -21.52
CA ILE A 921 -47.27 -4.97 -21.94
C ILE A 921 -46.59 -5.29 -23.29
N ALA A 922 -46.07 -6.50 -23.47
CA ALA A 922 -45.44 -6.95 -24.71
C ALA A 922 -46.40 -6.95 -25.92
N SER A 923 -47.70 -7.13 -25.67
CA SER A 923 -48.74 -7.12 -26.70
C SER A 923 -49.23 -5.72 -27.09
N ALA A 924 -49.01 -4.71 -26.23
CA ALA A 924 -49.49 -3.33 -26.42
C ALA A 924 -48.57 -2.45 -27.29
N GLY A 925 -47.30 -2.86 -27.49
CA GLY A 925 -46.38 -2.22 -28.45
C GLY A 925 -46.01 -0.77 -28.14
N THR A 926 -45.95 -0.41 -26.85
CA THR A 926 -45.69 0.98 -26.39
C THR A 926 -44.21 1.24 -26.09
N THR A 927 -43.82 2.51 -25.92
CA THR A 927 -42.42 2.96 -25.76
C THR A 927 -41.95 3.09 -24.31
N THR A 928 -42.84 2.96 -23.33
CA THR A 928 -42.55 3.09 -21.89
C THR A 928 -43.41 2.10 -21.12
N ASN A 929 -42.75 1.20 -20.40
CA ASN A 929 -43.37 0.10 -19.67
C ASN A 929 -43.11 0.29 -18.17
N THR A 930 -44.13 0.72 -17.43
CA THR A 930 -44.06 0.90 -15.98
C THR A 930 -44.94 -0.14 -15.30
N ILE A 931 -44.39 -0.80 -14.29
CA ILE A 931 -45.16 -1.63 -13.36
C ILE A 931 -45.33 -0.80 -12.10
N SER A 932 -46.54 -0.26 -11.92
CA SER A 932 -46.87 0.57 -10.75
C SER A 932 -47.57 -0.26 -9.68
N VAL A 933 -47.01 -0.22 -8.48
CA VAL A 933 -47.52 -0.91 -7.28
C VAL A 933 -47.94 0.16 -6.27
N ASN A 934 -49.25 0.33 -6.13
CA ASN A 934 -49.80 1.24 -5.13
C ASN A 934 -49.94 0.52 -3.79
N ILE A 935 -49.31 1.07 -2.75
CA ILE A 935 -49.34 0.55 -1.39
C ILE A 935 -49.86 1.57 -0.39
N GLY A 936 -50.36 1.11 0.77
CA GLY A 936 -50.70 1.99 1.88
C GLY A 936 -49.47 2.62 2.53
N GLU A 937 -49.68 3.65 3.35
CA GLU A 937 -48.62 4.30 4.12
C GLU A 937 -47.96 3.27 5.07
N ASN A 938 -46.63 3.11 4.96
CA ASN A 938 -45.82 2.15 5.73
C ASN A 938 -46.08 0.66 5.41
N ASP A 939 -46.76 0.35 4.31
CA ASP A 939 -46.86 -1.02 3.82
C ASP A 939 -45.54 -1.48 3.16
N THR A 940 -45.33 -2.80 3.13
CA THR A 940 -44.16 -3.42 2.49
C THR A 940 -44.59 -4.24 1.28
N VAL A 941 -43.96 -4.05 0.12
CA VAL A 941 -44.17 -4.90 -1.07
C VAL A 941 -43.23 -6.10 -0.99
N THR A 942 -43.78 -7.31 -1.01
CA THR A 942 -43.02 -8.56 -1.08
C THR A 942 -43.20 -9.23 -2.44
N MET A 943 -42.09 -9.53 -3.11
CA MET A 943 -42.03 -10.22 -4.40
C MET A 943 -41.22 -11.51 -4.27
N GLY A 944 -41.74 -12.61 -4.81
CA GLY A 944 -40.95 -13.84 -4.92
C GLY A 944 -39.82 -13.67 -5.93
N SER A 945 -38.71 -14.39 -5.72
CA SER A 945 -37.51 -14.38 -6.61
C SER A 945 -37.82 -14.51 -8.10
N ALA A 946 -38.78 -15.34 -8.48
CA ALA A 946 -39.17 -15.50 -9.88
C ALA A 946 -39.93 -14.29 -10.46
N ALA A 947 -40.73 -13.60 -9.63
CA ALA A 947 -41.47 -12.41 -10.04
C ALA A 947 -40.52 -11.22 -10.28
N ILE A 948 -39.58 -10.98 -9.37
CA ILE A 948 -38.58 -9.90 -9.53
C ILE A 948 -37.61 -10.18 -10.68
N SER A 949 -37.29 -11.46 -10.94
CA SER A 949 -36.49 -11.85 -12.11
C SER A 949 -37.22 -11.58 -13.44
N ALA A 950 -38.53 -11.84 -13.49
CA ALA A 950 -39.33 -11.54 -14.68
C ALA A 950 -39.40 -10.03 -14.97
N ILE A 951 -39.50 -9.20 -13.92
CA ILE A 951 -39.44 -7.73 -14.05
C ILE A 951 -38.07 -7.32 -14.61
N ALA A 952 -36.96 -7.83 -14.06
CA ALA A 952 -35.61 -7.56 -14.53
C ALA A 952 -35.41 -7.90 -16.02
N GLU A 953 -35.92 -9.05 -16.46
CA GLU A 953 -35.82 -9.50 -17.86
C GLU A 953 -36.69 -8.70 -18.84
N SER A 954 -37.72 -8.00 -18.35
CA SER A 954 -38.66 -7.23 -19.17
C SER A 954 -38.22 -5.79 -19.48
N ASN A 955 -37.15 -5.32 -18.82
CA ASN A 955 -36.67 -3.94 -18.87
C ASN A 955 -37.75 -2.89 -18.48
N ALA A 956 -38.72 -3.31 -17.67
CA ALA A 956 -39.75 -2.44 -17.11
C ALA A 956 -39.21 -1.71 -15.88
N VAL A 957 -39.65 -0.47 -15.70
CA VAL A 957 -39.36 0.29 -14.48
C VAL A 957 -40.33 -0.16 -13.39
N LEU A 958 -39.82 -0.42 -12.19
CA LEU A 958 -40.64 -0.73 -11.03
C LEU A 958 -40.93 0.56 -10.28
N GLU A 959 -42.20 0.96 -10.27
CA GLU A 959 -42.68 2.10 -9.51
C GLU A 959 -43.45 1.60 -8.28
N ILE A 960 -43.04 2.05 -7.09
CA ILE A 960 -43.75 1.81 -5.85
C ILE A 960 -44.20 3.15 -5.30
N SER A 961 -45.50 3.33 -5.17
CA SER A 961 -46.10 4.59 -4.75
C SER A 961 -47.02 4.40 -3.55
N ASN A 962 -46.98 5.38 -2.65
CA ASN A 962 -47.96 5.56 -1.59
C ASN A 962 -48.45 7.03 -1.60
N GLU A 963 -49.27 7.43 -0.62
CA GLU A 963 -49.81 8.79 -0.56
C GLU A 963 -48.77 9.91 -0.29
N ASN A 964 -47.55 9.55 0.10
CA ASN A 964 -46.50 10.48 0.53
C ASN A 964 -45.28 10.52 -0.42
N ALA A 965 -44.92 9.40 -1.03
CA ALA A 965 -43.74 9.27 -1.88
C ALA A 965 -43.93 8.24 -3.01
N THR A 966 -43.28 8.51 -4.13
CA THR A 966 -43.11 7.61 -5.27
C THR A 966 -41.63 7.26 -5.38
N VAL A 967 -41.35 5.97 -5.49
CA VAL A 967 -40.01 5.41 -5.64
C VAL A 967 -39.95 4.68 -6.97
N VAL A 968 -38.98 5.07 -7.79
CA VAL A 968 -38.79 4.55 -9.13
C VAL A 968 -37.43 3.86 -9.16
N ALA A 969 -37.43 2.54 -9.31
CA ALA A 969 -36.23 1.71 -9.41
C ALA A 969 -35.99 1.33 -10.88
N ASP A 970 -34.78 1.62 -11.35
CA ASP A 970 -34.34 1.23 -12.70
C ASP A 970 -33.98 -0.26 -12.80
N GLY A 971 -33.65 -0.72 -14.01
CA GLY A 971 -33.34 -2.12 -14.30
C GLY A 971 -32.14 -2.66 -13.49
N ASP A 972 -31.13 -1.83 -13.22
CA ASP A 972 -29.90 -2.26 -12.53
C ASP A 972 -30.13 -2.43 -11.01
N VAL A 973 -30.99 -1.58 -10.42
CA VAL A 973 -31.49 -1.76 -9.05
C VAL A 973 -32.31 -3.05 -8.95
N ILE A 974 -33.17 -3.33 -9.92
CA ILE A 974 -33.99 -4.55 -9.95
C ILE A 974 -33.10 -5.80 -10.10
N GLU A 975 -32.04 -5.74 -10.90
CA GLU A 975 -31.05 -6.82 -11.03
C GLU A 975 -30.32 -7.08 -9.69
N THR A 976 -29.97 -6.03 -8.95
CA THR A 976 -29.38 -6.15 -7.61
C THR A 976 -30.29 -6.90 -6.64
N LEU A 977 -31.60 -6.64 -6.72
CA LEU A 977 -32.61 -7.23 -5.83
C LEU A 977 -33.03 -8.65 -6.25
N SER A 978 -32.82 -9.06 -7.51
CA SER A 978 -33.35 -10.33 -8.06
C SER A 978 -32.68 -11.61 -7.54
N THR A 979 -31.72 -11.50 -6.62
CA THR A 979 -30.95 -12.63 -6.07
C THR A 979 -31.72 -13.51 -5.07
N GLY A 980 -32.95 -13.13 -4.69
CA GLY A 980 -33.81 -13.90 -3.79
C GLY A 980 -35.21 -13.28 -3.64
N ASP A 981 -35.97 -13.70 -2.63
CA ASP A 981 -37.29 -13.10 -2.36
C ASP A 981 -37.10 -11.67 -1.82
N VAL A 982 -37.75 -10.69 -2.40
CA VAL A 982 -37.52 -9.27 -2.12
C VAL A 982 -38.66 -8.71 -1.28
N SER A 983 -38.35 -7.89 -0.28
CA SER A 983 -39.31 -7.01 0.37
C SER A 983 -38.81 -5.56 0.33
N ILE A 984 -39.63 -4.62 -0.14
CA ILE A 984 -39.31 -3.18 -0.23
C ILE A 984 -40.33 -2.40 0.59
N THR A 985 -39.85 -1.49 1.42
CA THR A 985 -40.66 -0.60 2.24
C THR A 985 -40.39 0.85 1.84
N VAL A 986 -41.48 1.59 1.59
CA VAL A 986 -41.46 3.04 1.38
C VAL A 986 -42.35 3.64 2.47
N GLY A 987 -41.73 4.23 3.49
CA GLY A 987 -42.41 4.62 4.72
C GLY A 987 -42.15 6.06 5.15
N SER A 988 -43.04 6.59 5.98
CA SER A 988 -42.80 7.78 6.77
C SER A 988 -42.18 7.37 8.10
N ALA A 989 -41.08 8.01 8.49
CA ALA A 989 -40.41 7.74 9.76
C ALA A 989 -40.50 8.96 10.69
N THR A 990 -40.48 8.70 11.97
CA THR A 990 -40.31 9.72 13.02
C THR A 990 -38.92 9.64 13.60
N HIS A 991 -38.50 10.67 14.32
CA HIS A 991 -37.18 10.69 14.97
C HIS A 991 -36.98 9.49 15.93
N ASP A 992 -38.06 8.98 16.54
CA ASP A 992 -38.05 7.79 17.40
C ASP A 992 -37.74 6.48 16.64
N ASN A 993 -37.86 6.47 15.30
CA ASN A 993 -37.50 5.32 14.46
C ASN A 993 -36.00 5.23 14.20
N LEU A 994 -35.25 6.31 14.41
CA LEU A 994 -33.80 6.37 14.25
C LEU A 994 -33.08 5.75 15.45
N ASN A 995 -31.88 5.19 15.22
CA ASN A 995 -31.03 4.70 16.30
C ASN A 995 -30.38 5.86 17.11
N GLU A 996 -29.75 5.57 18.27
CA GLU A 996 -29.17 6.61 19.14
C GLU A 996 -28.14 7.52 18.45
N SER A 997 -27.38 7.02 17.48
CA SER A 997 -26.39 7.80 16.73
C SER A 997 -27.05 8.67 15.67
N GLN A 998 -28.02 8.12 14.95
CA GLN A 998 -28.81 8.83 13.95
C GLN A 998 -29.62 9.96 14.59
N GLN A 999 -30.22 9.73 15.76
CA GLN A 999 -30.97 10.74 16.51
C GLN A 999 -30.11 11.95 16.93
N GLN A 1000 -28.79 11.78 17.10
CA GLN A 1000 -27.88 12.88 17.44
C GLN A 1000 -27.60 13.81 16.26
N SER A 1001 -27.65 13.26 15.04
CA SER A 1001 -27.30 13.98 13.81
C SER A 1001 -28.52 14.52 13.07
N VAL A 1002 -29.68 13.89 13.22
CA VAL A 1002 -30.94 14.32 12.60
C VAL A 1002 -31.71 15.24 13.56
N PRO A 1003 -32.14 16.44 13.12
CA PRO A 1003 -32.97 17.33 13.95
C PRO A 1003 -34.33 16.71 14.31
N GLU A 1004 -34.80 16.90 15.55
CA GLU A 1004 -36.05 16.31 16.09
C GLU A 1004 -37.33 16.55 15.26
N ASN A 1005 -37.40 17.64 14.47
CA ASN A 1005 -38.58 18.01 13.69
C ASN A 1005 -38.39 17.83 12.17
N SER A 1006 -37.43 17.00 11.75
CA SER A 1006 -37.16 16.75 10.33
C SER A 1006 -38.27 15.91 9.70
N THR A 1007 -38.56 16.14 8.41
CA THR A 1007 -39.35 15.20 7.60
C THR A 1007 -38.44 14.03 7.24
N ILE A 1008 -38.77 12.81 7.72
CA ILE A 1008 -37.95 11.61 7.53
C ILE A 1008 -38.70 10.60 6.67
N VAL A 1009 -38.00 10.07 5.67
CA VAL A 1009 -38.46 9.00 4.77
C VAL A 1009 -37.66 7.73 5.04
N GLU A 1010 -38.35 6.62 5.20
CA GLU A 1010 -37.72 5.29 5.23
C GLU A 1010 -37.75 4.70 3.83
N LEU A 1011 -36.56 4.35 3.34
CA LEU A 1011 -36.41 3.55 2.14
C LEU A 1011 -35.57 2.32 2.48
N SER A 1012 -36.21 1.17 2.66
CA SER A 1012 -35.54 -0.06 3.08
C SER A 1012 -35.93 -1.24 2.19
N ALA A 1013 -34.98 -2.17 1.97
CA ALA A 1013 -35.25 -3.41 1.26
C ALA A 1013 -34.52 -4.60 1.91
N THR A 1014 -35.08 -5.80 1.74
CA THR A 1014 -34.46 -7.06 2.16
C THR A 1014 -34.52 -8.09 1.06
N VAL A 1015 -33.46 -8.89 0.92
CA VAL A 1015 -33.44 -10.14 0.14
C VAL A 1015 -33.46 -11.31 1.12
N GLY A 1016 -34.55 -12.07 1.14
CA GLY A 1016 -34.86 -13.04 2.17
C GLY A 1016 -35.08 -12.37 3.52
N THR A 1017 -34.11 -12.52 4.43
CA THR A 1017 -34.09 -11.83 5.74
C THR A 1017 -32.93 -10.86 5.88
N SER A 1018 -32.13 -10.68 4.83
CA SER A 1018 -30.92 -9.83 4.87
C SER A 1018 -31.27 -8.44 4.37
N PRO A 1019 -30.96 -7.37 5.11
CA PRO A 1019 -31.10 -6.01 4.60
C PRO A 1019 -30.16 -5.78 3.43
N VAL A 1020 -30.64 -5.03 2.44
CA VAL A 1020 -29.85 -4.52 1.33
C VAL A 1020 -29.63 -3.05 1.60
N HIS A 1021 -28.36 -2.63 1.65
CA HIS A 1021 -27.98 -1.25 1.89
C HIS A 1021 -27.46 -0.63 0.59
N ASP A 1022 -26.45 -1.23 -0.03
CA ASP A 1022 -25.87 -0.73 -1.28
C ASP A 1022 -26.58 -1.27 -2.53
N LEU A 1023 -26.78 -0.40 -3.52
CA LEU A 1023 -27.43 -0.71 -4.80
C LEU A 1023 -26.45 -0.51 -5.95
N ASN A 1024 -26.52 -1.40 -6.94
CA ASN A 1024 -25.77 -1.27 -8.20
C ASN A 1024 -26.69 -0.65 -9.26
N GLY A 1025 -27.15 0.58 -9.02
CA GLY A 1025 -28.13 1.31 -9.86
C GLY A 1025 -28.70 2.52 -9.10
N THR A 1026 -29.55 3.34 -9.75
CA THR A 1026 -30.09 4.56 -9.13
C THR A 1026 -31.58 4.41 -8.82
N VAL A 1027 -31.97 4.86 -7.64
CA VAL A 1027 -33.37 5.01 -7.23
C VAL A 1027 -33.73 6.49 -7.28
N GLU A 1028 -34.74 6.84 -8.08
CA GLU A 1028 -35.37 8.16 -8.04
C GLU A 1028 -36.49 8.17 -7.01
N VAL A 1029 -36.42 9.11 -6.07
CA VAL A 1029 -37.45 9.28 -5.04
C VAL A 1029 -38.08 10.66 -5.22
N THR A 1030 -39.40 10.66 -5.41
CA THR A 1030 -40.20 11.87 -5.53
C THR A 1030 -41.21 11.93 -4.39
N MET A 1031 -41.24 13.05 -3.67
CA MET A 1031 -42.18 13.23 -2.56
C MET A 1031 -42.75 14.64 -2.50
N THR A 1032 -43.94 14.75 -1.92
CA THR A 1032 -44.52 16.08 -1.65
C THR A 1032 -43.81 16.73 -0.47
N TYR A 1033 -43.34 17.98 -0.65
CA TYR A 1033 -42.65 18.71 0.41
C TYR A 1033 -43.10 20.17 0.46
N THR A 1034 -43.61 20.56 1.62
CA THR A 1034 -44.00 21.95 1.88
C THR A 1034 -42.81 22.71 2.44
N LEU A 1035 -42.28 23.66 1.66
CA LEU A 1035 -41.14 24.48 2.05
C LEU A 1035 -41.45 25.31 3.32
N PRO A 1036 -40.66 25.16 4.41
CA PRO A 1036 -40.82 25.98 5.60
C PRO A 1036 -40.58 27.47 5.31
N SER A 1037 -41.36 28.34 5.96
CA SER A 1037 -41.26 29.79 5.77
C SER A 1037 -39.86 30.32 6.13
N GLY A 1038 -39.14 30.87 5.15
CA GLY A 1038 -37.85 31.53 5.33
C GLY A 1038 -36.63 30.72 4.89
N ILE A 1039 -36.84 29.49 4.39
CA ILE A 1039 -35.83 28.69 3.68
C ILE A 1039 -35.95 28.98 2.18
N ASP A 1040 -34.83 29.18 1.49
CA ASP A 1040 -34.81 29.30 0.03
C ASP A 1040 -35.01 27.92 -0.60
N ALA A 1041 -35.75 27.85 -1.71
CA ALA A 1041 -35.92 26.63 -2.48
C ALA A 1041 -34.58 26.02 -2.89
N ASP A 1042 -33.58 26.86 -3.16
CA ASP A 1042 -32.22 26.46 -3.56
C ASP A 1042 -31.36 25.95 -2.38
N ASP A 1043 -31.81 26.14 -1.13
CA ASP A 1043 -31.11 25.72 0.08
C ASP A 1043 -31.64 24.42 0.68
N VAL A 1044 -32.69 23.82 0.09
CA VAL A 1044 -33.25 22.53 0.51
C VAL A 1044 -32.33 21.40 0.06
N ILE A 1045 -31.91 20.57 1.02
CA ILE A 1045 -30.99 19.45 0.77
C ILE A 1045 -31.55 18.20 1.43
N VAL A 1046 -31.56 17.08 0.73
CA VAL A 1046 -31.82 15.76 1.32
C VAL A 1046 -30.51 15.14 1.77
N PHE A 1047 -30.50 14.60 2.97
CA PHE A 1047 -29.40 13.79 3.49
C PHE A 1047 -29.90 12.38 3.77
N TYR A 1048 -29.05 11.37 3.55
CA TYR A 1048 -29.23 10.10 4.25
C TYR A 1048 -28.32 10.06 5.48
N VAL A 1049 -28.78 9.36 6.50
CA VAL A 1049 -28.01 9.12 7.72
C VAL A 1049 -27.64 7.64 7.78
N ASP A 1050 -26.36 7.32 7.96
CA ASP A 1050 -25.93 5.93 8.14
C ASP A 1050 -26.14 5.44 9.58
N ASP A 1051 -25.86 4.17 9.84
CA ASP A 1051 -26.05 3.55 11.17
C ASP A 1051 -25.17 4.18 12.27
N ASP A 1052 -24.05 4.79 11.89
CA ASP A 1052 -23.12 5.49 12.80
C ASP A 1052 -23.50 6.97 13.00
N GLY A 1053 -24.55 7.45 12.34
CA GLY A 1053 -25.05 8.81 12.43
C GLY A 1053 -24.31 9.81 11.52
N ALA A 1054 -23.49 9.37 10.56
CA ALA A 1054 -22.87 10.29 9.61
C ALA A 1054 -23.88 10.72 8.54
N LEU A 1055 -23.79 11.99 8.15
CA LEU A 1055 -24.69 12.61 7.18
C LEU A 1055 -24.05 12.61 5.79
N HIS A 1056 -24.79 12.12 4.81
CA HIS A 1056 -24.36 12.05 3.42
C HIS A 1056 -25.33 12.86 2.56
N GLN A 1057 -24.82 13.87 1.86
CA GLN A 1057 -25.62 14.78 1.05
C GLN A 1057 -26.06 14.12 -0.25
N MET A 1058 -27.35 14.21 -0.58
CA MET A 1058 -27.91 13.76 -1.84
C MET A 1058 -28.02 14.91 -2.85
N ARG A 1059 -27.99 14.57 -4.14
CA ARG A 1059 -28.39 15.50 -5.20
C ARG A 1059 -29.90 15.71 -5.11
N THR A 1060 -30.32 16.94 -4.83
CA THR A 1060 -31.72 17.29 -4.56
C THR A 1060 -32.21 18.35 -5.55
N VAL A 1061 -33.44 18.17 -6.04
CA VAL A 1061 -34.16 19.15 -6.86
C VAL A 1061 -35.49 19.45 -6.18
N TYR A 1062 -35.79 20.73 -5.96
CA TYR A 1062 -37.08 21.17 -5.44
C TYR A 1062 -37.78 22.04 -6.48
N ALA A 1063 -38.99 21.65 -6.90
CA ALA A 1063 -39.82 22.42 -7.83
C ALA A 1063 -41.31 22.24 -7.53
N GLU A 1064 -42.06 23.35 -7.51
CA GLU A 1064 -43.53 23.36 -7.42
C GLU A 1064 -44.16 22.53 -6.26
N GLY A 1065 -43.48 22.41 -5.11
CA GLY A 1065 -43.98 21.64 -3.95
C GLY A 1065 -43.59 20.16 -3.97
N ILE A 1066 -42.75 19.77 -4.93
CA ILE A 1066 -42.24 18.41 -5.12
C ILE A 1066 -40.73 18.42 -4.87
N LEU A 1067 -40.27 17.45 -4.10
CA LEU A 1067 -38.87 17.20 -3.80
C LEU A 1067 -38.45 15.90 -4.47
N THR A 1068 -37.43 15.96 -5.32
CA THR A 1068 -36.87 14.80 -6.02
C THR A 1068 -35.40 14.65 -5.64
N PHE A 1069 -34.98 13.43 -5.31
CA PHE A 1069 -33.58 13.10 -5.07
C PHE A 1069 -33.25 11.70 -5.60
N TYR A 1070 -31.95 11.47 -5.80
CA TYR A 1070 -31.42 10.24 -6.36
C TYR A 1070 -30.51 9.57 -5.33
N THR A 1071 -30.62 8.25 -5.20
CA THR A 1071 -29.79 7.48 -4.28
C THR A 1071 -29.41 6.11 -4.83
N THR A 1072 -28.25 5.62 -4.40
CA THR A 1072 -27.76 4.26 -4.65
C THR A 1072 -27.73 3.44 -3.35
N HIS A 1073 -28.46 3.88 -2.32
CA HIS A 1073 -28.41 3.28 -0.99
C HIS A 1073 -29.81 3.22 -0.34
N PHE A 1074 -30.11 2.16 0.40
CA PHE A 1074 -31.32 2.05 1.23
C PHE A 1074 -31.00 2.48 2.66
N SER A 1075 -31.69 3.51 3.15
CA SER A 1075 -31.53 4.07 4.50
C SER A 1075 -32.71 4.97 4.91
N TYR A 1076 -32.58 5.64 6.05
CA TYR A 1076 -33.39 6.78 6.44
C TYR A 1076 -32.84 8.07 5.81
N TYR A 1077 -33.76 8.81 5.19
CA TYR A 1077 -33.51 10.10 4.56
C TYR A 1077 -34.23 11.19 5.34
N PHE A 1078 -33.64 12.37 5.43
CA PHE A 1078 -34.35 13.53 5.97
C PHE A 1078 -34.07 14.79 5.17
N VAL A 1079 -35.04 15.70 5.20
CA VAL A 1079 -34.93 17.00 4.55
C VAL A 1079 -34.28 17.99 5.52
N GLY A 1080 -33.09 18.49 5.16
CA GLY A 1080 -32.33 19.49 5.87
C GLY A 1080 -32.13 20.77 5.04
N ASP A 1081 -31.26 21.65 5.52
CA ASP A 1081 -30.87 22.86 4.81
C ASP A 1081 -29.35 22.98 4.66
N ARG A 1082 -28.90 23.87 3.78
CA ARG A 1082 -27.48 24.10 3.47
C ARG A 1082 -26.61 24.49 4.67
N SER A 1083 -27.19 24.99 5.77
CA SER A 1083 -26.45 25.33 7.00
C SER A 1083 -25.96 24.09 7.76
N MET A 1084 -26.50 22.91 7.45
CA MET A 1084 -26.06 21.62 7.99
C MET A 1084 -24.76 21.12 7.34
N ILE A 1085 -24.33 21.76 6.24
CA ILE A 1085 -23.02 21.52 5.63
C ILE A 1085 -21.98 22.32 6.41
N PRO A 1086 -20.93 21.70 6.97
CA PRO A 1086 -19.88 22.43 7.68
C PRO A 1086 -19.21 23.45 6.75
N SER A 1087 -19.22 24.73 7.11
CA SER A 1087 -18.61 25.79 6.31
C SER A 1087 -17.10 25.58 6.23
N VAL A 1088 -16.56 25.40 5.03
CA VAL A 1088 -15.13 25.55 4.76
C VAL A 1088 -14.85 27.06 4.78
N ASP A 1089 -14.22 27.56 5.84
CA ASP A 1089 -13.94 28.99 6.03
C ASP A 1089 -12.99 29.48 4.90
N PRO A 1090 -13.41 30.40 4.02
CA PRO A 1090 -12.52 30.93 3.00
C PRO A 1090 -11.52 31.90 3.64
N GLU A 1091 -10.23 31.67 3.43
CA GLU A 1091 -9.20 32.63 3.82
C GLU A 1091 -9.53 34.04 3.26
N PRO A 1092 -9.37 35.11 4.06
CA PRO A 1092 -9.71 36.45 3.62
C PRO A 1092 -8.76 36.92 2.52
N SER A 1093 -9.34 37.28 1.38
CA SER A 1093 -8.63 37.94 0.28
C SER A 1093 -8.02 39.28 0.74
N PRO A 1094 -6.79 39.63 0.32
CA PRO A 1094 -6.11 40.84 0.77
C PRO A 1094 -6.74 42.08 0.12
N GLY A 1095 -7.46 42.85 0.93
CA GLY A 1095 -8.01 44.16 0.56
C GLY A 1095 -6.98 45.28 0.71
N GLU A 1096 -6.88 46.08 -0.36
CA GLU A 1096 -6.12 47.32 -0.51
C GLU A 1096 -6.52 48.40 0.52
N ASP A 1097 -5.63 48.73 1.46
CA ASP A 1097 -5.30 50.10 1.90
C ASP A 1097 -4.45 50.00 3.19
N ASP A 1098 -3.13 50.14 3.06
CA ASP A 1098 -2.39 50.97 4.02
C ASP A 1098 -1.00 51.32 3.44
N GLN A 1099 -0.85 52.61 3.16
CA GLN A 1099 0.34 53.24 2.59
C GLN A 1099 1.59 53.09 3.47
N PRO A 1100 2.80 53.10 2.88
CA PRO A 1100 4.04 52.89 3.61
C PRO A 1100 4.42 54.11 4.45
N VAL A 1101 4.54 53.94 5.76
CA VAL A 1101 5.18 54.92 6.65
C VAL A 1101 6.69 54.76 6.58
N VAL A 1102 7.38 55.83 6.19
CA VAL A 1102 8.85 55.93 6.12
C VAL A 1102 9.38 56.65 7.37
N VAL A 1103 10.62 56.29 7.76
CA VAL A 1103 11.65 57.04 8.53
C VAL A 1103 11.79 56.66 10.03
N PRO A 1104 12.99 56.60 10.67
CA PRO A 1104 14.41 56.65 10.23
C PRO A 1104 15.32 55.49 10.76
N PRO A 1105 16.62 55.43 10.36
CA PRO A 1105 17.60 54.50 10.95
C PRO A 1105 18.10 55.00 12.31
N VAL A 1106 18.33 54.07 13.24
CA VAL A 1106 19.12 54.35 14.46
C VAL A 1106 20.09 53.20 14.71
N ASP A 1107 21.34 53.62 14.68
CA ASP A 1107 22.59 53.03 15.11
C ASP A 1107 22.62 52.91 16.65
N ASP A 1108 22.90 51.74 17.21
CA ASP A 1108 23.58 51.67 18.50
C ASP A 1108 24.76 50.67 18.47
N ASP A 1109 25.93 51.28 18.62
CA ASP A 1109 27.17 50.66 19.07
C ASP A 1109 27.05 50.25 20.56
N ASP A 1110 27.91 49.30 20.93
CA ASP A 1110 28.31 48.88 22.29
C ASP A 1110 27.32 47.93 23.01
N ASP A 1111 27.64 46.65 23.28
CA ASP A 1111 28.79 46.22 24.07
C ASP A 1111 29.29 44.79 23.73
N TYR A 1112 30.58 44.74 23.41
CA TYR A 1112 31.50 43.60 23.57
C TYR A 1112 31.48 43.10 25.04
N VAL A 1113 31.71 41.82 25.36
CA VAL A 1113 32.99 41.20 25.82
C VAL A 1113 32.58 39.85 26.51
N PRO A 1114 33.39 38.77 26.62
CA PRO A 1114 34.43 38.21 25.75
C PRO A 1114 34.21 36.70 25.43
N LEU A 1115 34.93 36.22 24.41
CA LEU A 1115 35.21 34.79 24.20
C LEU A 1115 35.99 34.18 25.39
N PRO A 1116 35.75 32.92 25.79
CA PRO A 1116 36.71 32.17 26.58
C PRO A 1116 37.90 31.74 25.71
N PRO A 1117 39.09 31.59 26.31
CA PRO A 1117 40.36 31.61 25.60
C PRO A 1117 40.70 30.28 24.92
N ILE A 1118 41.37 30.42 23.76
CA ILE A 1118 42.23 29.41 23.16
C ILE A 1118 43.36 29.09 24.16
N VAL A 1119 43.54 27.81 24.48
CA VAL A 1119 44.77 27.33 25.13
C VAL A 1119 45.54 26.49 24.12
N ASP A 1120 46.67 27.07 23.77
CA ASP A 1120 47.77 26.56 22.96
C ASP A 1120 48.47 25.39 23.67
N THR A 1121 48.95 24.45 22.86
CA THR A 1121 49.76 23.31 23.26
C THR A 1121 51.19 23.74 23.51
N ASP A 1122 51.70 23.57 24.73
CA ASP A 1122 53.12 23.24 24.94
C ASP A 1122 53.35 22.65 26.35
N GLY A 1123 54.14 21.58 26.39
CA GLY A 1123 54.19 20.66 27.53
C GLY A 1123 54.97 21.13 28.76
N SER A 1124 54.60 20.59 29.92
CA SER A 1124 55.49 19.87 30.86
C SER A 1124 54.79 19.59 32.20
N GLY A 1125 54.84 18.33 32.65
CA GLY A 1125 54.96 17.99 34.07
C GLY A 1125 53.69 17.77 34.91
N SER A 1126 53.38 16.49 35.12
CA SER A 1126 53.05 15.84 36.41
C SER A 1126 51.79 16.24 37.23
N SER A 1127 51.06 15.17 37.60
CA SER A 1127 50.21 14.95 38.78
C SER A 1127 48.71 15.32 38.74
N GLY A 1128 47.89 14.29 38.45
CA GLY A 1128 46.86 13.74 39.34
C GLY A 1128 45.71 14.63 39.84
N GLY A 1129 44.51 14.41 39.29
CA GLY A 1129 43.24 14.85 39.88
C GLY A 1129 42.08 14.76 38.89
N ASP A 1130 41.23 13.74 39.05
CA ASP A 1130 40.00 13.45 38.29
C ASP A 1130 38.88 14.47 38.61
N ASP A 1131 38.35 15.15 37.59
CA ASP A 1131 37.29 16.18 37.70
C ASP A 1131 36.01 15.82 36.91
N THR A 1132 35.80 14.51 36.64
CA THR A 1132 34.66 14.00 35.85
C THR A 1132 33.34 14.02 36.63
N VAL A 1133 33.40 13.97 37.97
CA VAL A 1133 32.22 13.90 38.86
C VAL A 1133 31.42 15.21 38.95
N LYS A 1134 32.04 16.37 38.67
CA LYS A 1134 31.36 17.68 38.82
C LYS A 1134 30.50 18.07 37.61
N ILE A 1135 30.83 17.59 36.40
CA ILE A 1135 30.11 17.92 35.17
C ILE A 1135 28.81 17.11 35.06
N VAL A 1136 28.86 15.83 35.46
CA VAL A 1136 27.68 14.93 35.48
C VAL A 1136 26.63 15.37 36.49
N ALA A 1137 27.05 15.88 37.66
CA ALA A 1137 26.13 16.40 38.68
C ALA A 1137 25.35 17.65 38.21
N CYS A 1138 25.95 18.49 37.36
CA CYS A 1138 25.30 19.67 36.80
C CYS A 1138 24.29 19.32 35.69
N ALA A 1139 24.56 18.31 34.86
CA ALA A 1139 23.64 17.84 33.83
C ALA A 1139 22.39 17.15 34.45
N ALA A 1140 22.57 16.34 35.49
CA ALA A 1140 21.47 15.70 36.21
C ALA A 1140 20.55 16.74 36.89
N ALA A 1141 21.13 17.81 37.44
CA ALA A 1141 20.36 18.90 38.05
C ALA A 1141 19.50 19.67 37.02
N ALA A 1142 19.98 19.83 35.78
CA ALA A 1142 19.24 20.49 34.71
C ALA A 1142 18.04 19.66 34.22
N VAL A 1143 18.19 18.34 34.13
CA VAL A 1143 17.11 17.42 33.75
C VAL A 1143 16.02 17.36 34.83
N VAL A 1144 16.41 17.32 36.10
CA VAL A 1144 15.47 17.37 37.23
C VAL A 1144 14.71 18.71 37.27
N ALA A 1145 15.36 19.82 36.96
CA ALA A 1145 14.70 21.13 36.86
C ALA A 1145 13.68 21.20 35.70
N ALA A 1146 13.99 20.58 34.55
CA ALA A 1146 13.07 20.50 33.42
C ALA A 1146 11.83 19.63 33.72
N LEU A 1147 12.02 18.49 34.42
CA LEU A 1147 10.92 17.63 34.86
C LEU A 1147 10.03 18.29 35.91
N MET A 1148 10.60 19.07 36.84
CA MET A 1148 9.82 19.86 37.79
C MET A 1148 9.04 21.00 37.12
N ALA A 1149 9.60 21.62 36.07
CA ALA A 1149 8.89 22.63 35.27
C ALA A 1149 7.70 22.02 34.51
N ALA A 1150 7.86 20.82 33.93
CA ALA A 1150 6.76 20.10 33.27
C ALA A 1150 5.64 19.72 34.25
N PHE A 1151 5.99 19.27 35.46
CA PHE A 1151 5.02 18.97 36.52
C PHE A 1151 4.27 20.22 37.01
N LEU A 1152 4.94 21.37 37.08
CA LEU A 1152 4.33 22.66 37.45
C LEU A 1152 3.41 23.23 36.35
N ILE A 1153 3.67 22.90 35.08
CA ILE A 1153 2.82 23.29 33.95
C ILE A 1153 1.57 22.40 33.89
N ILE A 1154 1.70 21.10 34.15
CA ILE A 1154 0.58 20.15 34.15
C ILE A 1154 -0.34 20.35 35.37
N SER A 1155 0.22 20.67 36.55
CA SER A 1155 -0.57 20.96 37.76
C SER A 1155 -1.26 22.33 37.78
N ARG A 1156 -1.05 23.18 36.76
CA ARG A 1156 -1.72 24.48 36.58
C ARG A 1156 -2.84 24.47 35.55
N ARG A 1157 -3.18 23.31 34.99
CA ARG A 1157 -4.18 23.16 33.94
C ARG A 1157 -5.28 22.15 34.31
N ASP A 1158 -5.63 22.15 35.60
CA ASP A 1158 -6.94 21.73 36.13
C ASP A 1158 -7.80 22.97 36.40
#